data_AF-A0A5N6JS59-F1
#
_entry.id   AF-A0A5N6JS59-F1
#
_cell.length_a   1.000
_cell.length_b   1.000
_cell.length_c   1.000
_cell.angle_alpha   90.00
_cell.angle_beta   90.00
_cell.angle_gamma   90.00
#
_symmetry.space_group_name_H-M   'P 1'
#
loop_
_entity.id
_entity.type
_entity.pdbx_description
1 polymer ?
#
loop_
_entity_poly.entity_id
_entity_poly.type
_entity_poly.pdbx_seq_one_letter_code
_entity_poly.pdbx_strand_id
1 'polypeptide(L)'
;MSPRPPACLHPLISRLPPQVRFLPYPAIRIIFILILINIIIWVVVAIVLRSHPLLSSSAVLSYTFGLRHALDADHISAIDLMTRRLIASGSPQTSQPVTVGTWFSLGHSTIVIITCIVVAATSGALESRFNSFRNVGGIIGTGVSACVLILLGIGNAWILWRLVVKLKAVLREEVEGDGGETGLGFEGGGIMMRVLRKVFKVIDRPWKMYPLGVLFGLGFDTSSEIAVLGIASVQGAKGTSIWLILIFPVLFTAGMCLIDTTDGALMMTLYTSTSLARDTVAILYYSIVLTGITVLVAVCIGVIQLLSLIANFSTGPFWDGVNAASDHFDVIGGGICGAFVVFGVLSVLVYGPWRRWVEKGSMGSRRRGQSGNMETEVELGDIEKKNTRWSRLKEGMAEQDTHASHFGGHPIPAENLIDRVWKWSLANLGKASTNNTSNSAASEQDRFGSNSSIIPPWNPQVNATAVGLLQRSFLPALTTNTNLSLLSYTIARLTNRLDIKDVLWPLGPLITSWTVALERHNFDVLQTWINLGYPQKLILAGLTAWSLRLFYRITSRAISRGEDDARYTSERVAGFWNKSLLSTFLPEAFVQSIIALPFTMSLTAPEVLIGNQPLPGNPGWQIANAVGVFLFTTGFVLEAGADWQLENHKQERTVGLLREGVWSIVRHPNYLGDALIHASFPLILYGAGLFHPLMLLAPLANYTFLRYIGGVKENERGQEQRYDVRDWVKSKDLKRYKLEKNSFWPSVAEMKNGWAWIVVTVGAAGVVGELGVRKFL
;
A
#
# COMPACT_ATOMS: atom_id res chain seq x y z
N MET A 1 34.17 13.62 -2.55
CA MET A 1 34.89 12.39 -2.16
C MET A 1 34.36 11.90 -0.83
N SER A 2 33.64 10.78 -0.81
CA SER A 2 33.17 10.15 0.44
C SER A 2 34.36 9.60 1.24
N PRO A 3 34.40 9.73 2.58
CA PRO A 3 35.48 9.18 3.38
C PRO A 3 35.49 7.66 3.21
N ARG A 4 36.65 7.11 2.81
CA ARG A 4 36.85 5.66 2.72
C ARG A 4 36.72 5.06 4.13
N PRO A 5 36.08 3.88 4.28
CA PRO A 5 36.03 3.21 5.57
C PRO A 5 37.47 2.92 6.07
N PRO A 6 37.73 3.00 7.38
CA PRO A 6 39.04 2.69 7.93
C PRO A 6 39.42 1.24 7.63
N ALA A 7 40.71 0.99 7.36
CA ALA A 7 41.22 -0.30 6.85
C ALA A 7 40.87 -1.51 7.73
N CYS A 8 40.66 -1.30 9.04
CA CYS A 8 40.26 -2.33 9.99
C CYS A 8 38.84 -2.88 9.78
N LEU A 9 37.94 -2.14 9.11
CA LEU A 9 36.54 -2.54 8.88
C LEU A 9 36.32 -3.18 7.50
N HIS A 10 37.33 -3.18 6.62
CA HIS A 10 37.29 -3.81 5.31
C HIS A 10 36.91 -5.31 5.34
N PRO A 11 37.40 -6.12 6.31
CA PRO A 11 37.02 -7.54 6.44
C PRO A 11 35.56 -7.74 6.90
N LEU A 12 34.99 -6.78 7.63
CA LEU A 12 33.61 -6.81 8.11
C LEU A 12 32.64 -6.37 7.01
N ILE A 13 32.99 -5.35 6.25
CA ILE A 13 32.21 -4.83 5.11
C ILE A 13 32.18 -5.85 3.95
N SER A 14 33.26 -6.60 3.74
CA SER A 14 33.30 -7.65 2.72
C SER A 14 32.44 -8.88 3.06
N ARG A 15 32.18 -9.12 4.35
CA ARG A 15 31.31 -10.20 4.88
C ARG A 15 29.82 -9.83 4.91
N LEU A 16 29.46 -8.56 4.71
CA LEU A 16 28.06 -8.16 4.61
C LEU A 16 27.44 -8.65 3.29
N PRO A 17 26.16 -9.10 3.31
CA PRO A 17 25.47 -9.54 2.11
C PRO A 17 25.50 -8.45 1.02
N PRO A 18 25.62 -8.81 -0.27
CA PRO A 18 25.68 -7.84 -1.36
C PRO A 18 24.47 -6.90 -1.42
N GLN A 19 23.35 -7.28 -0.81
CA GLN A 19 22.12 -6.47 -0.69
C GLN A 19 22.26 -5.29 0.29
N VAL A 20 23.11 -5.39 1.33
CA VAL A 20 23.33 -4.30 2.31
C VAL A 20 24.36 -3.28 1.79
N ARG A 21 25.04 -3.60 0.68
CA ARG A 21 25.99 -2.68 0.00
C ARG A 21 25.31 -1.49 -0.69
N PHE A 22 23.97 -1.45 -0.71
CA PHE A 22 23.19 -0.32 -1.18
C PHE A 22 23.17 0.85 -0.17
N LEU A 23 23.38 0.57 1.13
CA LEU A 23 23.40 1.59 2.17
C LEU A 23 24.79 2.25 2.26
N PRO A 24 24.90 3.58 2.23
CA PRO A 24 26.17 4.27 2.38
C PRO A 24 26.71 4.01 3.80
N TYR A 25 28.03 3.80 3.91
CA TYR A 25 28.72 3.50 5.18
C TYR A 25 28.29 4.36 6.39
N PRO A 26 28.04 5.68 6.25
CA PRO A 26 27.54 6.52 7.33
C PRO A 26 26.19 6.12 7.91
N ALA A 27 25.25 5.70 7.05
CA ALA A 27 23.91 5.25 7.44
C ALA A 27 24.01 3.96 8.23
N ILE A 28 24.81 3.00 7.74
CA ILE A 28 25.08 1.74 8.45
C ILE A 28 25.69 2.01 9.83
N ARG A 29 26.68 2.92 9.89
CA ARG A 29 27.38 3.25 11.13
C ARG A 29 26.44 3.83 12.18
N ILE A 30 25.58 4.79 11.83
CA ILE A 30 24.68 5.42 12.81
C ILE A 30 23.59 4.47 13.29
N ILE A 31 22.99 3.69 12.38
CA ILE A 31 21.97 2.68 12.72
C ILE A 31 22.58 1.62 13.65
N PHE A 32 23.79 1.15 13.35
CA PHE A 32 24.48 0.17 14.20
C PHE A 32 24.76 0.70 15.60
N ILE A 33 25.28 1.94 15.72
CA ILE A 33 25.51 2.59 17.01
C ILE A 33 24.19 2.69 17.79
N LEU A 34 23.10 3.04 17.12
CA LEU A 34 21.80 3.22 17.74
C LEU A 34 21.17 1.91 18.22
N ILE A 35 21.35 0.82 17.46
CA ILE A 35 20.99 -0.53 17.90
C ILE A 35 21.78 -0.92 19.15
N LEU A 36 23.09 -0.66 19.19
CA LEU A 36 23.92 -0.90 20.37
C LEU A 36 23.43 -0.12 21.59
N ILE A 37 23.11 1.16 21.42
CA ILE A 37 22.55 1.99 22.50
C ILE A 37 21.22 1.42 22.98
N ASN A 38 20.33 1.01 22.07
CA ASN A 38 19.05 0.37 22.43
C ASN A 38 19.26 -0.91 23.23
N ILE A 39 20.20 -1.77 22.83
CA ILE A 39 20.55 -2.99 23.59
C ILE A 39 21.04 -2.63 24.99
N ILE A 40 21.92 -1.64 25.11
CA ILE A 40 22.44 -1.21 26.42
C ILE A 40 21.29 -0.68 27.31
N ILE A 41 20.41 0.15 26.76
CA ILE A 41 19.24 0.68 27.49
C ILE A 41 18.36 -0.49 27.97
N TRP A 42 18.03 -1.45 27.10
CA TRP A 42 17.21 -2.60 27.46
C TRP A 42 17.88 -3.52 28.50
N VAL A 43 19.20 -3.68 28.46
CA VAL A 43 19.95 -4.42 29.48
C VAL A 43 19.88 -3.70 30.83
N VAL A 44 20.10 -2.38 30.87
CA VAL A 44 19.98 -1.58 32.10
C VAL A 44 18.56 -1.66 32.64
N VAL A 45 17.54 -1.53 31.79
CA VAL A 45 16.13 -1.65 32.16
C VAL A 45 15.81 -3.05 32.70
N ALA A 46 16.30 -4.12 32.07
CA ALA A 46 16.10 -5.48 32.56
C ALA A 46 16.72 -5.70 33.95
N ILE A 47 17.90 -5.13 34.21
CA ILE A 47 18.55 -5.17 35.52
C ILE A 47 17.69 -4.45 36.57
N VAL A 48 17.19 -3.24 36.26
CA VAL A 48 16.37 -2.45 37.19
C VAL A 48 14.99 -3.09 37.43
N LEU A 49 14.35 -3.60 36.37
CA LEU A 49 13.01 -4.20 36.43
C LEU A 49 12.97 -5.60 37.03
N ARG A 50 14.13 -6.27 37.20
CA ARG A 50 14.20 -7.52 37.95
C ARG A 50 13.60 -7.39 39.36
N SER A 51 13.75 -6.24 39.99
CA SER A 51 13.19 -5.93 41.31
C SER A 51 11.75 -5.40 41.25
N HIS A 52 11.23 -5.06 40.07
CA HIS A 52 9.88 -4.50 39.87
C HIS A 52 9.17 -5.09 38.63
N PRO A 53 8.82 -6.39 38.63
CA PRO A 53 8.25 -7.07 37.45
C PRO A 53 6.92 -6.49 36.95
N LEU A 54 6.15 -5.83 37.85
CA LEU A 54 4.89 -5.18 37.52
C LEU A 54 5.05 -4.02 36.53
N LEU A 55 6.26 -3.45 36.39
CA LEU A 55 6.54 -2.34 35.48
C LEU A 55 7.01 -2.79 34.09
N SER A 56 7.22 -4.10 33.88
CA SER A 56 7.74 -4.65 32.61
C SER A 56 6.79 -4.44 31.44
N SER A 57 5.48 -4.57 31.64
CA SER A 57 4.47 -4.27 30.62
C SER A 57 4.50 -2.79 30.22
N SER A 58 4.54 -1.88 31.20
CA SER A 58 4.63 -0.44 30.99
C SER A 58 5.93 -0.03 30.29
N ALA A 59 7.04 -0.70 30.58
CA ALA A 59 8.30 -0.47 29.88
C ALA A 59 8.22 -0.83 28.39
N VAL A 60 7.64 -1.99 28.06
CA VAL A 60 7.41 -2.41 26.67
C VAL A 60 6.43 -1.48 25.95
N LEU A 61 5.35 -1.06 26.63
CA LEU A 61 4.38 -0.11 26.09
C LEU A 61 5.04 1.26 25.81
N SER A 62 5.84 1.77 26.73
CA SER A 62 6.54 3.05 26.57
C SER A 62 7.52 3.04 25.38
N TYR A 63 8.25 1.93 25.20
CA TYR A 63 9.09 1.75 24.01
C TYR A 63 8.27 1.69 22.72
N THR A 64 7.16 0.95 22.75
CA THR A 64 6.25 0.81 21.60
C THR A 64 5.59 2.13 21.23
N PHE A 65 5.22 2.96 22.21
CA PHE A 65 4.72 4.32 21.96
C PHE A 65 5.79 5.21 21.35
N GLY A 66 7.06 5.07 21.74
CA GLY A 66 8.16 5.76 21.06
C GLY A 66 8.31 5.34 19.59
N LEU A 67 8.25 4.04 19.32
CA LEU A 67 8.27 3.51 17.95
C LEU A 67 7.07 3.98 17.13
N ARG A 68 5.86 3.97 17.72
CA ARG A 68 4.62 4.39 17.07
C ARG A 68 4.63 5.87 16.75
N HIS A 69 5.01 6.71 17.71
CA HIS A 69 4.97 8.15 17.55
C HIS A 69 5.99 8.67 16.52
N ALA A 70 7.13 7.98 16.37
CA ALA A 70 8.07 8.26 15.29
C ALA A 70 7.49 8.01 13.88
N LEU A 71 6.41 7.23 13.77
CA LEU A 71 5.71 7.03 12.51
C LEU A 71 4.67 8.11 12.23
N ASP A 72 4.51 9.10 13.09
CA ASP A 72 3.56 10.19 12.84
C ASP A 72 3.93 10.97 11.58
N ALA A 73 2.90 11.36 10.85
CA ALA A 73 3.04 11.90 9.51
C ALA A 73 3.86 13.20 9.46
N ASP A 74 3.87 13.98 10.54
CA ASP A 74 4.61 15.23 10.65
C ASP A 74 6.10 15.03 10.98
N HIS A 75 6.45 14.01 11.75
CA HIS A 75 7.83 13.60 11.99
C HIS A 75 8.51 13.18 10.68
N ILE A 76 7.90 12.23 9.97
CA ILE A 76 8.38 11.75 8.65
C ILE A 76 8.48 12.93 7.68
N SER A 77 7.42 13.74 7.56
CA SER A 77 7.42 14.90 6.64
C SER A 77 8.53 15.90 6.96
N ALA A 78 8.75 16.23 8.23
CA ALA A 78 9.77 17.18 8.65
C ALA A 78 11.19 16.65 8.39
N ILE A 79 11.45 15.37 8.73
CA ILE A 79 12.75 14.72 8.53
C ILE A 79 13.06 14.59 7.03
N ASP A 80 12.09 14.19 6.22
CA ASP A 80 12.21 14.04 4.77
C ASP A 80 12.55 15.36 4.06
N LEU A 81 11.71 16.38 4.31
CA LEU A 81 11.87 17.71 3.71
C LEU A 81 13.21 18.34 4.09
N MET A 82 13.67 18.11 5.32
CA MET A 82 14.97 18.61 5.77
C MET A 82 16.12 17.83 5.15
N THR A 83 16.04 16.50 5.15
CA THR A 83 17.07 15.63 4.56
C THR A 83 17.26 15.95 3.09
N ARG A 84 16.16 16.10 2.34
CA ARG A 84 16.14 16.55 0.95
C ARG A 84 16.86 17.88 0.77
N ARG A 85 16.48 18.87 1.57
CA ARG A 85 16.99 20.23 1.47
C ARG A 85 18.49 20.31 1.76
N LEU A 86 18.97 19.61 2.79
CA LEU A 86 20.40 19.57 3.14
C LEU A 86 21.22 18.92 2.02
N ILE A 87 20.69 17.90 1.34
CA ILE A 87 21.32 17.28 0.17
C ILE A 87 21.33 18.24 -1.03
N ALA A 88 20.21 18.90 -1.32
CA ALA A 88 20.07 19.82 -2.45
C ALA A 88 20.89 21.11 -2.31
N SER A 89 21.15 21.55 -1.08
CA SER A 89 21.91 22.78 -0.80
C SER A 89 23.43 22.60 -0.93
N GLY A 90 23.93 21.38 -1.14
CA GLY A 90 25.30 21.10 -1.55
C GLY A 90 26.39 21.54 -0.57
N SER A 91 26.09 21.77 0.71
CA SER A 91 27.04 22.35 1.68
C SER A 91 28.29 21.47 1.84
N PRO A 92 29.46 21.86 1.31
CA PRO A 92 30.65 21.01 1.18
C PRO A 92 31.28 20.60 2.52
N GLN A 93 30.90 21.26 3.61
CA GLN A 93 31.50 21.14 4.94
C GLN A 93 30.67 20.36 5.98
N THR A 94 29.56 19.72 5.60
CA THR A 94 28.63 19.16 6.60
C THR A 94 28.64 17.64 6.60
N SER A 95 28.95 17.07 7.78
CA SER A 95 28.73 15.69 8.17
C SER A 95 27.39 15.19 7.62
N GLN A 96 27.37 13.98 7.07
CA GLN A 96 26.24 13.43 6.31
C GLN A 96 24.89 13.66 7.02
N PRO A 97 23.79 13.95 6.28
CA PRO A 97 22.47 14.26 6.84
C PRO A 97 21.78 13.04 7.51
N VAL A 98 22.53 11.97 7.79
CA VAL A 98 22.05 10.74 8.42
C VAL A 98 21.62 10.92 9.89
N THR A 99 21.95 12.05 10.52
CA THR A 99 21.61 12.36 11.92
C THR A 99 20.44 13.33 12.08
N VAL A 100 19.78 13.73 10.99
CA VAL A 100 18.63 14.67 11.01
C VAL A 100 17.53 14.17 11.95
N GLY A 101 17.10 12.91 11.78
CA GLY A 101 16.09 12.30 12.64
C GLY A 101 16.54 12.10 14.09
N THR A 102 17.82 11.82 14.33
CA THR A 102 18.36 11.72 15.70
C THR A 102 18.24 13.04 16.46
N TRP A 103 18.60 14.16 15.83
CA TRP A 103 18.52 15.47 16.49
C TRP A 103 17.07 15.90 16.69
N PHE A 104 16.19 15.61 15.73
CA PHE A 104 14.77 15.88 15.83
C PHE A 104 14.12 15.11 17.01
N SER A 105 14.28 13.79 17.05
CA SER A 105 13.75 12.92 18.11
C SER A 105 14.29 13.29 19.50
N LEU A 106 15.58 13.64 19.63
CA LEU A 106 16.16 14.11 20.89
C LEU A 106 15.54 15.44 21.35
N GLY A 107 15.26 16.35 20.42
CA GLY A 107 14.58 17.60 20.72
C GLY A 107 13.15 17.36 21.21
N HIS A 108 12.39 16.56 20.47
CA HIS A 108 11.02 16.19 20.84
C HIS A 108 10.97 15.51 22.22
N SER A 109 11.84 14.51 22.41
CA SER A 109 11.90 13.74 23.64
C SER A 109 12.35 14.56 24.85
N THR A 110 13.01 15.70 24.64
CA THR A 110 13.34 16.63 25.74
C THR A 110 12.07 17.17 26.40
N ILE A 111 11.04 17.51 25.61
CA ILE A 111 9.74 17.94 26.18
C ILE A 111 9.03 16.77 26.86
N VAL A 112 9.11 15.56 26.31
CA VAL A 112 8.53 14.36 26.93
C VAL A 112 9.16 14.09 28.31
N ILE A 113 10.49 14.13 28.40
CA ILE A 113 11.21 13.95 29.68
C ILE A 113 10.84 15.05 30.68
N ILE A 114 10.85 16.33 30.25
CA ILE A 114 10.48 17.45 31.12
C ILE A 114 9.05 17.28 31.63
N THR A 115 8.12 16.92 30.75
CA THR A 115 6.71 16.70 31.11
C THR A 115 6.58 15.58 32.13
N CYS A 116 7.25 14.44 31.91
CA CYS A 116 7.25 13.33 32.87
C CYS A 116 7.81 13.74 34.24
N ILE A 117 8.88 14.54 34.29
CA ILE A 117 9.45 15.06 35.55
C ILE A 117 8.45 15.97 36.26
N VAL A 118 7.89 16.95 35.54
CA VAL A 118 6.93 17.91 36.08
C VAL A 118 5.69 17.18 36.61
N VAL A 119 5.14 16.26 35.83
CA VAL A 119 3.96 15.47 36.20
C VAL A 119 4.26 14.57 37.41
N ALA A 120 5.42 13.92 37.44
CA ALA A 120 5.84 13.09 38.58
C ALA A 120 6.07 13.91 39.87
N ALA A 121 6.60 15.14 39.76
CA ALA A 121 6.87 16.01 40.90
C ALA A 121 5.62 16.71 41.46
N THR A 122 4.54 16.82 40.67
CA THR A 122 3.36 17.64 41.00
C THR A 122 2.20 16.82 41.59
N SER A 123 2.47 15.62 42.14
CA SER A 123 1.45 14.67 42.60
C SER A 123 0.33 15.32 43.42
N GLY A 124 -0.87 15.44 42.82
CA GLY A 124 -2.13 15.77 43.49
C GLY A 124 -2.51 17.25 43.69
N ALA A 125 -1.60 18.23 43.54
CA ALA A 125 -1.88 19.60 43.99
C ALA A 125 -2.15 20.65 42.87
N LEU A 126 -2.01 20.30 41.58
CA LEU A 126 -2.04 21.29 40.48
C LEU A 126 -2.72 20.83 39.19
N GLU A 127 -3.80 20.04 39.30
CA GLU A 127 -4.55 19.51 38.14
C GLU A 127 -5.06 20.62 37.20
N SER A 128 -5.55 21.73 37.75
CA SER A 128 -6.14 22.83 36.96
C SER A 128 -5.11 23.66 36.17
N ARG A 129 -3.89 23.86 36.70
CA ARG A 129 -2.83 24.58 35.96
C ARG A 129 -2.17 23.70 34.91
N PHE A 130 -2.14 22.39 35.14
CA PHE A 130 -1.64 21.43 34.17
C PHE A 130 -2.53 21.36 32.91
N ASN A 131 -3.86 21.36 33.08
CA ASN A 131 -4.80 21.33 31.96
C ASN A 131 -4.71 22.60 31.09
N SER A 132 -4.59 23.79 31.68
CA SER A 132 -4.38 25.04 30.93
C SER A 132 -3.05 25.06 30.18
N PHE A 133 -1.98 24.53 30.80
CA PHE A 133 -0.67 24.44 30.16
C PHE A 133 -0.66 23.43 29.01
N ARG A 134 -1.36 22.30 29.14
CA ARG A 134 -1.56 21.30 28.07
C ARG A 134 -2.28 21.90 26.86
N ASN A 135 -3.37 22.64 27.07
CA ASN A 135 -4.12 23.25 25.98
C ASN A 135 -3.32 24.33 25.23
N VAL A 136 -2.62 25.20 25.96
CA VAL A 136 -1.76 26.24 25.36
C VAL A 136 -0.58 25.61 24.63
N GLY A 137 0.06 24.60 25.23
CA GLY A 137 1.16 23.85 24.62
C GLY A 137 0.74 23.15 23.33
N GLY A 138 -0.40 22.46 23.33
CA GLY A 138 -0.96 21.81 22.14
C GLY A 138 -1.23 22.78 20.99
N ILE A 139 -1.89 23.92 21.26
CA ILE A 139 -2.15 24.95 20.24
C ILE A 139 -0.84 25.50 19.66
N ILE A 140 0.15 25.79 20.51
CA ILE A 140 1.45 26.30 20.07
C ILE A 140 2.21 25.22 19.28
N GLY A 141 2.25 23.98 19.76
CA GLY A 141 2.94 22.86 19.12
C GLY A 141 2.39 22.55 17.73
N THR A 142 1.07 22.34 17.62
CA THR A 142 0.42 22.08 16.33
C THR A 142 0.50 23.29 15.39
N GLY A 143 0.40 24.52 15.92
CA GLY A 143 0.54 25.75 15.14
C GLY A 143 1.93 25.94 14.54
N VAL A 144 2.96 25.70 15.35
CA VAL A 144 4.35 25.78 14.90
C VAL A 144 4.68 24.64 13.93
N SER A 145 4.21 23.41 14.21
CA SER A 145 4.38 22.24 13.33
C SER A 145 3.76 22.49 11.94
N ALA A 146 2.50 22.92 11.90
CA ALA A 146 1.79 23.23 10.64
C ALA A 146 2.52 24.32 9.84
N CYS A 147 2.91 25.41 10.50
CA CYS A 147 3.62 26.51 9.87
C CYS A 147 4.96 26.06 9.28
N VAL A 148 5.76 25.29 10.03
CA VAL A 148 7.06 24.80 9.56
C VAL A 148 6.90 23.82 8.41
N LEU A 149 5.96 22.87 8.47
CA LEU A 149 5.72 21.90 7.39
C LEU A 149 5.28 22.59 6.10
N ILE A 150 4.37 23.57 6.18
CA ILE A 150 3.93 24.34 5.01
C ILE A 150 5.11 25.12 4.43
N LEU A 151 5.91 25.79 5.25
CA LEU A 151 7.09 26.54 4.79
C LEU A 151 8.15 25.64 4.14
N LEU A 152 8.44 24.49 4.74
CA LEU A 152 9.36 23.49 4.19
C LEU A 152 8.80 22.86 2.91
N GLY A 153 7.49 22.63 2.86
CA GLY A 153 6.76 22.13 1.69
C GLY A 153 6.86 23.08 0.51
N ILE A 154 6.58 24.38 0.72
CA ILE A 154 6.75 25.43 -0.31
C ILE A 154 8.21 25.50 -0.78
N GLY A 155 9.15 25.43 0.15
CA GLY A 155 10.57 25.42 -0.15
C GLY A 155 11.01 24.26 -1.03
N ASN A 156 10.55 23.05 -0.71
CA ASN A 156 10.82 21.85 -1.50
C ASN A 156 10.03 21.81 -2.82
N ALA A 157 8.84 22.43 -2.89
CA ALA A 157 8.10 22.61 -4.14
C ALA A 157 8.87 23.49 -5.13
N TRP A 158 9.59 24.51 -4.63
CA TRP A 158 10.49 25.30 -5.47
C TRP A 158 11.69 24.49 -5.99
N ILE A 159 12.30 23.63 -5.15
CA ILE A 159 13.36 22.70 -5.57
C ILE A 159 12.82 21.74 -6.64
N LEU A 160 11.60 21.20 -6.44
CA LEU A 160 10.92 20.33 -7.40
C LEU A 160 10.75 21.02 -8.76
N TRP A 161 10.26 22.26 -8.75
CA TRP A 161 10.10 23.05 -9.97
C TRP A 161 11.43 23.23 -10.71
N ARG A 162 12.53 23.55 -10.00
CA ARG A 162 13.86 23.64 -10.61
C ARG A 162 14.35 22.32 -11.20
N LEU A 163 14.06 21.19 -10.55
CA LEU A 163 14.43 19.87 -11.07
C LEU A 163 13.65 19.53 -12.35
N VAL A 164 12.36 19.86 -12.41
CA VAL A 164 11.54 19.69 -13.61
C VAL A 164 12.05 20.56 -14.75
N VAL A 165 12.40 21.81 -14.49
CA VAL A 165 13.00 22.70 -15.50
C VAL A 165 14.34 22.16 -15.99
N LYS A 166 15.21 21.69 -15.09
CA LYS A 166 16.50 21.08 -15.45
C LYS A 166 16.32 19.81 -16.27
N LEU A 167 15.35 18.96 -15.93
CA LEU A 167 15.02 17.77 -16.72
C LEU A 167 14.57 18.15 -18.13
N LYS A 168 13.68 19.15 -18.27
CA LYS A 168 13.26 19.64 -19.58
C LYS A 168 14.44 20.18 -20.41
N ALA A 169 15.38 20.88 -19.78
CA ALA A 169 16.57 21.40 -20.44
C ALA A 169 17.49 20.26 -20.94
N VAL A 170 17.81 19.28 -20.08
CA VAL A 170 18.65 18.12 -20.46
C VAL A 170 18.00 17.29 -21.56
N LEU A 171 16.67 17.08 -21.48
CA LEU A 171 15.95 16.38 -22.54
C LEU A 171 16.00 17.12 -23.87
N ARG A 172 15.97 18.46 -23.86
CA ARG A 172 16.08 19.28 -25.07
C ARG A 172 17.48 19.20 -25.68
N GLU A 173 18.52 19.21 -24.85
CA GLU A 173 19.93 19.09 -25.26
C GLU A 173 20.22 17.72 -25.90
N GLU A 174 19.69 16.62 -25.36
CA GLU A 174 19.77 15.28 -25.98
C GLU A 174 19.08 15.21 -27.36
N VAL A 175 18.06 16.05 -27.61
CA VAL A 175 17.32 16.09 -28.88
C VAL A 175 18.03 16.92 -29.95
N GLU A 176 18.52 18.10 -29.58
CA GLU A 176 19.03 19.11 -30.52
C GLU A 176 20.50 18.86 -30.92
N GLY A 177 21.29 18.14 -30.11
CA GLY A 177 22.66 17.73 -30.48
C GLY A 177 23.63 18.88 -30.75
N ASP A 178 23.26 20.11 -30.40
CA ASP A 178 24.07 21.30 -30.57
C ASP A 178 24.80 21.60 -29.26
N GLY A 179 26.12 21.70 -29.32
CA GLY A 179 27.04 21.93 -28.19
C GLY A 179 27.00 23.38 -27.70
N GLY A 180 25.80 23.95 -27.57
CA GLY A 180 25.60 25.29 -27.03
C GLY A 180 25.53 25.26 -25.51
N GLU A 181 26.64 25.59 -24.85
CA GLU A 181 26.69 25.93 -23.42
C GLU A 181 25.62 26.99 -23.09
N THR A 182 24.43 26.57 -22.70
CA THR A 182 23.49 27.43 -22.00
C THR A 182 23.70 27.19 -20.52
N GLY A 183 24.71 27.88 -19.98
CA GLY A 183 24.79 28.19 -18.56
C GLY A 183 23.52 28.93 -18.16
N LEU A 184 22.49 28.18 -17.76
CA LEU A 184 21.35 28.71 -17.02
C LEU A 184 21.82 29.04 -15.60
N GLY A 185 22.65 30.09 -15.52
CA GLY A 185 22.92 30.86 -14.33
C GLY A 185 21.61 31.54 -13.91
N PHE A 186 20.74 30.79 -13.24
CA PHE A 186 19.59 31.37 -12.55
C PHE A 186 20.07 32.07 -11.27
N GLU A 187 20.78 33.18 -11.44
CA GLU A 187 20.87 34.24 -10.44
C GLU A 187 19.57 35.07 -10.48
N GLY A 188 18.44 34.43 -10.18
CA GLY A 188 17.12 35.06 -10.11
C GLY A 188 16.70 35.29 -8.66
N GLY A 189 17.28 36.31 -8.02
CA GLY A 189 16.98 36.70 -6.63
C GLY A 189 15.64 37.41 -6.47
N GLY A 190 14.51 36.70 -6.59
CA GLY A 190 13.19 37.24 -6.24
C GLY A 190 13.00 37.52 -4.73
N ILE A 191 11.96 38.28 -4.36
CA ILE A 191 11.58 38.52 -2.95
C ILE A 191 11.33 37.19 -2.22
N MET A 192 10.67 36.24 -2.88
CA MET A 192 10.50 34.86 -2.42
C MET A 192 11.85 34.18 -2.14
N MET A 193 12.86 34.37 -3.00
CA MET A 193 14.21 33.83 -2.80
C MET A 193 14.90 34.45 -1.58
N ARG A 194 14.62 35.72 -1.25
CA ARG A 194 15.16 36.40 -0.06
C ARG A 194 14.52 35.90 1.24
N VAL A 195 13.20 35.72 1.25
CA VAL A 195 12.44 35.17 2.38
C VAL A 195 12.79 33.71 2.61
N LEU A 196 12.74 32.90 1.56
CA LEU A 196 13.13 31.49 1.61
C LEU A 196 14.60 31.34 2.03
N ARG A 197 15.54 32.14 1.50
CA ARG A 197 16.96 32.10 1.92
C ARG A 197 17.15 32.45 3.40
N LYS A 198 16.37 33.39 3.97
CA LYS A 198 16.42 33.71 5.42
C LYS A 198 15.88 32.55 6.27
N VAL A 199 14.71 32.01 5.93
CA VAL A 199 14.10 30.86 6.62
C VAL A 199 15.01 29.62 6.50
N PHE A 200 15.64 29.42 5.35
CA PHE A 200 16.58 28.33 5.11
C PHE A 200 17.90 28.48 5.87
N LYS A 201 18.39 29.71 6.09
CA LYS A 201 19.58 29.93 6.93
C LYS A 201 19.36 29.49 8.39
N VAL A 202 18.11 29.41 8.84
CA VAL A 202 17.77 28.95 10.19
C VAL A 202 18.09 27.48 10.39
N ILE A 203 17.90 26.60 9.39
CA ILE A 203 18.17 25.15 9.52
C ILE A 203 19.08 24.68 8.38
N ASP A 204 20.36 25.02 8.47
CA ASP A 204 21.40 24.68 7.48
C ASP A 204 22.31 23.52 7.92
N ARG A 205 22.12 23.00 9.15
CA ARG A 205 22.91 21.92 9.75
C ARG A 205 21.98 20.88 10.41
N PRO A 206 22.34 19.58 10.41
CA PRO A 206 21.52 18.53 11.02
C PRO A 206 21.16 18.77 12.50
N TRP A 207 22.08 19.32 13.30
CA TRP A 207 21.83 19.58 14.73
C TRP A 207 20.74 20.61 14.99
N LYS A 208 20.47 21.50 14.03
CA LYS A 208 19.42 22.52 14.14
C LYS A 208 18.01 21.93 14.02
N MET A 209 17.89 20.63 13.76
CA MET A 209 16.65 19.89 13.96
C MET A 209 16.29 19.69 15.43
N TYR A 210 17.24 19.83 16.36
CA TYR A 210 16.94 19.69 17.79
C TYR A 210 15.98 20.76 18.32
N PRO A 211 16.21 22.07 18.10
CA PRO A 211 15.21 23.10 18.45
C PRO A 211 13.87 22.89 17.74
N LEU A 212 13.88 22.38 16.50
CA LEU A 212 12.64 22.08 15.78
C LEU A 212 11.87 20.93 16.43
N GLY A 213 12.58 19.87 16.82
CA GLY A 213 12.01 18.75 17.58
C GLY A 213 11.41 19.21 18.91
N VAL A 214 12.07 20.12 19.63
CA VAL A 214 11.52 20.72 20.86
C VAL A 214 10.17 21.40 20.58
N LEU A 215 10.07 22.16 19.49
CA LEU A 215 8.82 22.84 19.11
C LEU A 215 7.71 21.85 18.75
N PHE A 216 8.04 20.74 18.09
CA PHE A 216 7.09 19.66 17.77
C PHE A 216 6.66 18.91 19.04
N GLY A 217 7.58 18.68 19.97
CA GLY A 217 7.30 18.04 21.27
C GLY A 217 6.40 18.85 22.20
N LEU A 218 6.14 20.14 21.90
CA LEU A 218 5.16 20.95 22.64
C LEU A 218 3.71 20.51 22.40
N GLY A 219 3.43 19.67 21.39
CA GLY A 219 2.17 18.93 21.30
C GLY A 219 2.07 17.96 22.47
N PHE A 220 1.49 18.40 23.59
CA PHE A 220 1.53 17.72 24.89
C PHE A 220 0.81 16.35 24.95
N ASP A 221 0.24 15.85 23.86
CA ASP A 221 -0.59 14.65 23.88
C ASP A 221 0.23 13.39 24.14
N THR A 222 1.31 13.17 23.41
CA THR A 222 2.19 12.01 23.61
C THR A 222 2.98 12.09 24.91
N SER A 223 3.41 13.29 25.31
CA SER A 223 4.11 13.49 26.57
C SER A 223 3.21 13.22 27.78
N SER A 224 1.91 13.54 27.67
CA SER A 224 0.91 13.25 28.70
C SER A 224 0.62 11.76 28.80
N GLU A 225 0.54 11.03 27.68
CA GLU A 225 0.32 9.57 27.69
C GLU A 225 1.44 8.82 28.45
N ILE A 226 2.70 9.15 28.16
CA ILE A 226 3.86 8.54 28.83
C ILE A 226 3.92 8.95 30.31
N ALA A 227 3.59 10.20 30.63
CA ALA A 227 3.56 10.67 32.00
C ALA A 227 2.46 9.99 32.84
N VAL A 228 1.25 9.82 32.27
CA VAL A 228 0.12 9.11 32.91
C VAL A 228 0.44 7.62 33.06
N LEU A 229 1.01 6.98 32.03
CA LEU A 229 1.50 5.60 32.12
C LEU A 229 2.53 5.46 33.25
N GLY A 230 3.42 6.44 33.42
CA GLY A 230 4.38 6.51 34.50
C GLY A 230 3.74 6.58 35.89
N ILE A 231 2.75 7.46 36.08
CA ILE A 231 2.01 7.59 37.34
C ILE A 231 1.23 6.30 37.65
N ALA A 232 0.45 5.78 36.70
CA ALA A 232 -0.38 4.60 36.90
C ALA A 232 0.45 3.37 37.29
N SER A 233 1.62 3.23 36.68
CA SER A 233 2.55 2.12 36.95
C SER A 233 3.17 2.24 38.35
N VAL A 234 3.46 3.47 38.82
CA VAL A 234 4.07 3.72 40.13
C VAL A 234 3.06 3.75 41.28
N GLN A 235 1.82 4.20 41.06
CA GLN A 235 0.75 4.05 42.06
C GLN A 235 0.40 2.59 42.33
N GLY A 236 0.52 1.71 41.33
CA GLY A 236 0.42 0.25 41.51
C GLY A 236 1.59 -0.36 42.30
N ALA A 237 2.75 0.32 42.34
CA ALA A 237 3.96 -0.10 43.04
C ALA A 237 4.25 0.85 44.22
N LYS A 238 3.50 0.68 45.33
CA LYS A 238 3.59 1.51 46.56
C LYS A 238 5.05 1.80 46.96
N GLY A 239 5.43 3.08 47.03
CA GLY A 239 6.70 3.55 47.59
C GLY A 239 7.90 3.60 46.63
N THR A 240 7.69 3.66 45.31
CA THR A 240 8.80 3.69 44.33
C THR A 240 9.39 5.09 44.12
N SER A 241 10.69 5.11 43.80
CA SER A 241 11.51 6.31 43.60
C SER A 241 11.15 7.06 42.30
N ILE A 242 11.19 8.40 42.31
CA ILE A 242 10.96 9.24 41.12
C ILE A 242 11.90 8.89 39.96
N TRP A 243 13.08 8.35 40.26
CA TRP A 243 14.07 7.88 39.28
C TRP A 243 13.58 6.67 38.46
N LEU A 244 12.67 5.84 38.98
CA LEU A 244 12.06 4.72 38.25
C LEU A 244 11.08 5.21 37.16
N ILE A 245 10.40 6.34 37.37
CA ILE A 245 9.47 6.92 36.39
C ILE A 245 10.23 7.36 35.13
N LEU A 246 11.49 7.81 35.28
CA LEU A 246 12.34 8.26 34.17
C LEU A 246 12.74 7.14 33.19
N ILE A 247 12.55 5.87 33.54
CA ILE A 247 12.78 4.75 32.61
C ILE A 247 11.83 4.82 31.41
N PHE A 248 10.57 5.22 31.63
CA PHE A 248 9.57 5.29 30.57
C PHE A 248 9.91 6.30 29.46
N PRO A 249 10.15 7.60 29.76
CA PRO A 249 10.53 8.55 28.72
C PRO A 249 11.90 8.22 28.08
N VAL A 250 12.82 7.55 28.78
CA VAL A 250 14.08 7.08 28.18
C VAL A 250 13.83 5.96 27.15
N LEU A 251 12.98 4.98 27.47
CA LEU A 251 12.58 3.92 26.53
C LEU A 251 11.81 4.49 25.34
N PHE A 252 10.92 5.45 25.59
CA PHE A 252 10.21 6.18 24.54
C PHE A 252 11.21 6.89 23.60
N THR A 253 12.17 7.61 24.16
CA THR A 253 13.24 8.28 23.41
C THR A 253 14.04 7.28 22.57
N ALA A 254 14.40 6.13 23.15
CA ALA A 254 15.16 5.10 22.46
C ALA A 254 14.42 4.52 21.24
N GLY A 255 13.12 4.24 21.40
CA GLY A 255 12.25 3.79 20.32
C GLY A 255 12.08 4.84 19.22
N MET A 256 11.76 6.08 19.61
CA MET A 256 11.58 7.17 18.65
C MET A 256 12.86 7.46 17.87
N CYS A 257 14.00 7.59 18.55
CA CYS A 257 15.29 7.81 17.90
C CYS A 257 15.60 6.73 16.86
N LEU A 258 15.25 5.46 17.14
CA LEU A 258 15.51 4.34 16.24
C LEU A 258 14.81 4.52 14.89
N ILE A 259 13.50 4.79 14.92
CA ILE A 259 12.70 4.95 13.69
C ILE A 259 13.05 6.25 12.97
N ASP A 260 13.07 7.39 13.66
CA ASP A 260 13.37 8.70 13.04
C ASP A 260 14.78 8.74 12.41
N THR A 261 15.78 8.15 13.08
CA THR A 261 17.14 8.06 12.53
C THR A 261 17.19 7.12 11.33
N THR A 262 16.47 6.00 11.39
CA THR A 262 16.40 5.05 10.27
C THR A 262 15.74 5.68 9.06
N ASP A 263 14.66 6.43 9.25
CA ASP A 263 13.98 7.20 8.19
C ASP A 263 14.92 8.17 7.49
N GLY A 264 15.57 9.08 8.24
CA GLY A 264 16.54 10.02 7.66
C GLY A 264 17.74 9.35 6.97
N ALA A 265 18.20 8.22 7.50
CA ALA A 265 19.28 7.43 6.90
C ALA A 265 18.86 6.71 5.60
N LEU A 266 17.65 6.16 5.57
CA LEU A 266 17.07 5.54 4.37
C LEU A 266 16.81 6.59 3.29
N MET A 267 16.29 7.76 3.65
CA MET A 267 16.06 8.85 2.71
C MET A 267 17.36 9.37 2.11
N MET A 268 18.39 9.57 2.93
CA MET A 268 19.73 9.90 2.44
C MET A 268 20.27 8.85 1.46
N THR A 269 20.00 7.57 1.72
CA THR A 269 20.38 6.46 0.85
C THR A 269 19.65 6.51 -0.48
N LEU A 270 18.32 6.70 -0.48
CA LEU A 270 17.53 6.80 -1.71
C LEU A 270 18.03 7.95 -2.61
N TYR A 271 18.47 9.06 -2.02
CA TYR A 271 19.03 10.20 -2.75
C TYR A 271 20.46 10.00 -3.24
N THR A 272 21.32 9.35 -2.46
CA THR A 272 22.69 9.07 -2.88
C THR A 272 22.77 7.93 -3.89
N SER A 273 21.93 6.91 -3.75
CA SER A 273 21.87 5.78 -4.68
C SER A 273 21.25 6.13 -6.02
N THR A 274 20.30 7.07 -6.06
CA THR A 274 19.81 7.61 -7.34
C THR A 274 20.90 8.37 -8.08
N SER A 275 21.80 9.08 -7.39
CA SER A 275 22.96 9.76 -8.00
C SER A 275 24.04 8.82 -8.55
N LEU A 276 23.98 7.52 -8.24
CA LEU A 276 24.87 6.47 -8.81
C LEU A 276 24.35 5.89 -10.13
N ALA A 277 23.16 6.31 -10.60
CA ALA A 277 22.68 5.96 -11.92
C ALA A 277 23.59 6.58 -13.00
N ARG A 278 24.00 5.78 -14.00
CA ARG A 278 24.88 6.23 -15.10
C ARG A 278 24.24 7.28 -16.03
N ASP A 279 22.93 7.49 -15.93
CA ASP A 279 22.15 8.39 -16.79
C ASP A 279 21.63 9.59 -15.98
N THR A 280 22.02 10.81 -16.38
CA THR A 280 21.60 12.09 -15.78
C THR A 280 20.07 12.26 -15.79
N VAL A 281 19.38 11.76 -16.81
CA VAL A 281 17.92 11.82 -16.91
C VAL A 281 17.25 10.93 -15.87
N ALA A 282 17.81 9.74 -15.61
CA ALA A 282 17.33 8.84 -14.55
C ALA A 282 17.47 9.49 -13.17
N ILE A 283 18.63 10.11 -12.88
CA ILE A 283 18.88 10.83 -11.62
C ILE A 283 17.81 11.91 -11.41
N LEU A 284 17.54 12.73 -12.44
CA LEU A 284 16.57 13.80 -12.37
C LEU A 284 15.13 13.28 -12.23
N TYR A 285 14.75 12.24 -12.97
CA TYR A 285 13.42 11.62 -12.89
C TYR A 285 13.12 11.10 -11.48
N TYR A 286 13.99 10.25 -10.93
CA TYR A 286 13.78 9.69 -9.59
C TYR A 286 13.83 10.78 -8.52
N SER A 287 14.70 11.78 -8.68
CA SER A 287 14.72 12.94 -7.78
C SER A 287 13.41 13.71 -7.83
N ILE A 288 12.82 13.95 -9.00
CA ILE A 288 11.53 14.66 -9.16
C ILE A 288 10.41 13.89 -8.49
N VAL A 289 10.26 12.59 -8.80
CA VAL A 289 9.20 11.76 -8.23
C VAL A 289 9.29 11.74 -6.70
N LEU A 290 10.48 11.50 -6.17
CA LEU A 290 10.67 11.39 -4.73
C LEU A 290 10.37 12.71 -4.00
N THR A 291 10.75 13.87 -4.55
CA THR A 291 10.38 15.16 -3.92
C THR A 291 8.93 15.55 -4.16
N GLY A 292 8.35 15.16 -5.29
CA GLY A 292 6.93 15.35 -5.54
C GLY A 292 6.08 14.72 -4.44
N ILE A 293 6.42 13.49 -4.06
CA ILE A 293 5.75 12.78 -2.97
C ILE A 293 5.98 13.48 -1.63
N THR A 294 7.23 13.80 -1.27
CA THR A 294 7.51 14.47 0.02
C THR A 294 6.80 15.82 0.14
N VAL A 295 6.71 16.59 -0.96
CA VAL A 295 6.03 17.89 -0.97
C VAL A 295 4.52 17.71 -0.85
N LEU A 296 3.95 16.77 -1.59
CA LEU A 296 2.52 16.48 -1.53
C LEU A 296 2.10 16.07 -0.11
N VAL A 297 2.83 15.13 0.47
CA VAL A 297 2.59 14.66 1.84
C VAL A 297 2.69 15.81 2.83
N ALA A 298 3.80 16.56 2.81
CA ALA A 298 3.99 17.66 3.75
C ALA A 298 2.92 18.75 3.66
N VAL A 299 2.47 19.10 2.45
CA VAL A 299 1.38 20.07 2.26
C VAL A 299 0.06 19.52 2.78
N CYS A 300 -0.28 18.27 2.46
CA CYS A 300 -1.49 17.63 2.98
C CYS A 300 -1.49 17.59 4.51
N ILE A 301 -0.38 17.18 5.12
CA ILE A 301 -0.24 17.10 6.58
C ILE A 301 -0.27 18.48 7.23
N GLY A 302 0.45 19.46 6.69
CA GLY A 302 0.41 20.83 7.19
C GLY A 302 -0.97 21.46 7.09
N VAL A 303 -1.73 21.16 6.03
CA VAL A 303 -3.14 21.61 5.89
C VAL A 303 -4.04 20.90 6.91
N ILE A 304 -3.88 19.59 7.11
CA ILE A 304 -4.67 18.85 8.12
C ILE A 304 -4.41 19.44 9.51
N GLN A 305 -3.15 19.67 9.90
CA GLN A 305 -2.81 20.28 11.19
C GLN A 305 -3.38 21.70 11.34
N LEU A 306 -3.35 22.51 10.27
CA LEU A 306 -3.96 23.84 10.27
C LEU A 306 -5.48 23.76 10.45
N LEU A 307 -6.14 22.81 9.79
CA LEU A 307 -7.56 22.57 9.95
C LEU A 307 -7.89 22.06 11.36
N SER A 308 -7.07 21.18 11.95
CA SER A 308 -7.25 20.70 13.33
C SER A 308 -7.19 21.85 14.35
N LEU A 309 -6.32 22.84 14.13
CA LEU A 309 -6.28 24.03 14.98
C LEU A 309 -7.56 24.87 14.91
N ILE A 310 -8.15 24.98 13.71
CA ILE A 310 -9.40 25.72 13.52
C ILE A 310 -10.59 24.91 14.06
N ALA A 311 -10.53 23.58 13.96
CA ALA A 311 -11.51 22.66 14.53
C ALA A 311 -11.67 22.83 16.04
N ASN A 312 -10.61 23.21 16.77
CA ASN A 312 -10.70 23.51 18.19
C ASN A 312 -11.67 24.67 18.54
N PHE A 313 -11.97 25.55 17.57
CA PHE A 313 -12.86 26.70 17.75
C PHE A 313 -14.16 26.58 16.93
N SER A 314 -14.35 25.48 16.20
CA SER A 314 -15.41 25.35 15.21
C SER A 314 -16.07 23.97 15.29
N THR A 315 -17.40 23.93 15.16
CA THR A 315 -18.18 22.70 15.32
C THR A 315 -18.97 22.39 14.05
N GLY A 316 -19.15 21.11 13.74
CA GLY A 316 -19.98 20.64 12.62
C GLY A 316 -19.37 19.47 11.85
N PRO A 317 -20.13 18.88 10.89
CA PRO A 317 -19.79 17.59 10.27
C PRO A 317 -18.45 17.58 9.51
N PHE A 318 -18.03 18.73 8.99
CA PHE A 318 -16.71 18.89 8.36
C PHE A 318 -15.58 18.81 9.40
N TRP A 319 -15.75 19.48 10.54
CA TRP A 319 -14.77 19.51 11.63
C TRP A 319 -14.68 18.17 12.36
N ASP A 320 -15.79 17.43 12.45
CA ASP A 320 -15.79 16.06 12.96
C ASP A 320 -14.92 15.13 12.08
N GLY A 321 -14.95 15.33 10.75
CA GLY A 321 -14.06 14.62 9.83
C GLY A 321 -12.58 15.01 9.96
N VAL A 322 -12.29 16.29 10.23
CA VAL A 322 -10.92 16.78 10.51
C VAL A 322 -10.39 16.20 11.81
N ASN A 323 -11.19 16.21 12.88
CA ASN A 323 -10.83 15.63 14.17
C ASN A 323 -10.59 14.12 14.04
N ALA A 324 -11.45 13.39 13.33
CA ALA A 324 -11.26 11.96 13.07
C ALA A 324 -9.97 11.65 12.27
N ALA A 325 -9.57 12.52 11.34
CA ALA A 325 -8.29 12.39 10.64
C ALA A 325 -7.10 12.70 11.56
N SER A 326 -7.25 13.68 12.46
CA SER A 326 -6.26 14.04 13.46
C SER A 326 -6.04 12.93 14.50
N ASP A 327 -7.11 12.23 14.90
CA ASP A 327 -7.05 11.14 15.90
C ASP A 327 -6.37 9.86 15.37
N HIS A 328 -6.15 9.76 14.05
CA HIS A 328 -5.52 8.63 13.37
C HIS A 328 -4.24 9.02 12.62
N PHE A 329 -3.51 9.99 13.17
CA PHE A 329 -2.32 10.58 12.55
C PHE A 329 -1.18 9.58 12.31
N ASP A 330 -1.05 8.59 13.20
CA ASP A 330 -0.10 7.47 13.11
C ASP A 330 -0.41 6.53 11.94
N VAL A 331 -1.70 6.27 11.68
CA VAL A 331 -2.14 5.47 10.53
C VAL A 331 -1.89 6.20 9.22
N ILE A 332 -2.10 7.52 9.21
CA ILE A 332 -1.77 8.36 8.06
C ILE A 332 -0.25 8.30 7.79
N GLY A 333 0.57 8.38 8.84
CA GLY A 333 2.02 8.26 8.76
C GLY A 333 2.51 6.88 8.28
N GLY A 334 1.95 5.78 8.79
CA GLY A 334 2.20 4.44 8.25
C GLY A 334 1.77 4.29 6.78
N GLY A 335 0.64 4.90 6.40
CA GLY A 335 0.18 4.99 5.02
C GLY A 335 1.13 5.78 4.12
N ILE A 336 1.77 6.83 4.63
CA ILE A 336 2.81 7.61 3.94
C ILE A 336 4.05 6.74 3.68
N CYS A 337 4.55 6.02 4.68
CA CYS A 337 5.65 5.06 4.47
C CYS A 337 5.30 4.02 3.39
N GLY A 338 4.08 3.47 3.44
CA GLY A 338 3.57 2.57 2.41
C GLY A 338 3.51 3.22 1.03
N ALA A 339 3.08 4.48 0.95
CA ALA A 339 3.03 5.24 -0.29
C ALA A 339 4.45 5.46 -0.85
N PHE A 340 5.46 5.78 -0.04
CA PHE A 340 6.85 5.89 -0.50
C PHE A 340 7.35 4.59 -1.14
N VAL A 341 7.01 3.43 -0.55
CA VAL A 341 7.37 2.13 -1.13
C VAL A 341 6.62 1.88 -2.45
N VAL A 342 5.29 2.09 -2.45
CA VAL A 342 4.44 1.86 -3.63
C VAL A 342 4.83 2.78 -4.78
N PHE A 343 4.93 4.08 -4.54
CA PHE A 343 5.33 5.05 -5.56
C PHE A 343 6.80 4.88 -5.95
N GLY A 344 7.67 4.46 -5.03
CA GLY A 344 9.05 4.08 -5.33
C GLY A 344 9.10 2.95 -6.36
N VAL A 345 8.39 1.85 -6.11
CA VAL A 345 8.29 0.70 -7.04
C VAL A 345 7.62 1.11 -8.35
N LEU A 346 6.51 1.84 -8.28
CA LEU A 346 5.80 2.34 -9.45
C LEU A 346 6.69 3.24 -10.31
N SER A 347 7.51 4.10 -9.69
CA SER A 347 8.44 4.98 -10.41
C SER A 347 9.46 4.20 -11.23
N VAL A 348 9.96 3.07 -10.71
CA VAL A 348 10.90 2.17 -11.41
C VAL A 348 10.19 1.45 -12.56
N LEU A 349 8.96 0.97 -12.35
CA LEU A 349 8.17 0.30 -13.38
C LEU A 349 7.77 1.25 -14.52
N VAL A 350 7.44 2.50 -14.20
CA VAL A 350 7.00 3.53 -15.16
C VAL A 350 8.18 4.19 -15.87
N TYR A 351 9.38 4.20 -15.30
CA TYR A 351 10.56 4.83 -15.91
C TYR A 351 10.85 4.31 -17.32
N GLY A 352 10.82 2.98 -17.55
CA GLY A 352 11.08 2.39 -18.86
C GLY A 352 10.07 2.80 -19.95
N PRO A 353 8.75 2.63 -19.72
CA PRO A 353 7.71 3.13 -20.62
C PRO A 353 7.79 4.64 -20.87
N TRP A 354 8.03 5.43 -19.82
CA TRP A 354 8.13 6.88 -19.91
C TRP A 354 9.35 7.31 -20.74
N ARG A 355 10.54 6.73 -20.49
CA ARG A 355 11.77 6.99 -21.27
C ARG A 355 11.55 6.70 -22.75
N ARG A 356 10.92 5.57 -23.08
CA ARG A 356 10.58 5.21 -24.48
C ARG A 356 9.58 6.18 -25.12
N TRP A 357 8.63 6.70 -24.36
CA TRP A 357 7.68 7.70 -24.87
C TRP A 357 8.36 9.02 -25.16
N VAL A 358 9.24 9.50 -24.26
CA VAL A 358 10.05 10.71 -24.46
C VAL A 358 10.98 10.56 -25.68
N GLU A 359 11.63 9.40 -25.85
CA GLU A 359 12.47 9.11 -27.03
C GLU A 359 11.67 9.03 -28.34
N LYS A 360 10.44 8.52 -28.32
CA LYS A 360 9.57 8.53 -29.51
C LYS A 360 9.14 9.95 -29.88
N GLY A 361 8.84 10.78 -28.89
CA GLY A 361 8.55 12.20 -29.09
C GLY A 361 9.74 12.96 -29.69
N SER A 362 10.96 12.66 -29.24
CA SER A 362 12.18 13.29 -29.78
C SER A 362 12.47 12.86 -31.23
N MET A 363 12.29 11.58 -31.58
CA MET A 363 12.46 11.11 -32.96
C MET A 363 11.46 11.77 -33.94
N GLY A 364 10.23 12.02 -33.49
CA GLY A 364 9.23 12.73 -34.28
C GLY A 364 9.64 14.18 -34.58
N SER A 365 10.19 14.88 -33.59
CA SER A 365 10.70 16.25 -33.75
C SER A 365 11.96 16.31 -34.63
N ARG A 366 12.87 15.33 -34.49
CA ARG A 366 14.11 15.24 -35.30
C ARG A 366 13.83 14.98 -36.78
N ARG A 367 12.85 14.12 -37.10
CA ARG A 367 12.37 13.91 -38.48
C ARG A 367 11.73 15.15 -39.08
N ARG A 368 10.99 15.92 -38.28
CA ARG A 368 10.34 17.17 -38.73
C ARG A 368 11.36 18.28 -38.98
N GLY A 369 12.41 18.37 -38.15
CA GLY A 369 13.53 19.30 -38.36
C GLY A 369 14.38 18.96 -39.60
N GLN A 370 14.67 17.68 -39.85
CA GLN A 370 15.36 17.25 -41.08
C GLN A 370 14.52 17.47 -42.34
N SER A 371 13.21 17.17 -42.30
CA SER A 371 12.32 17.41 -43.44
C SER A 371 12.18 18.91 -43.74
N GLY A 372 12.11 19.76 -42.70
CA GLY A 372 12.06 21.22 -42.86
C GLY A 372 13.36 21.79 -43.44
N ASN A 373 14.54 21.34 -42.99
CA ASN A 373 15.81 21.76 -43.59
C ASN A 373 15.94 21.31 -45.06
N MET A 374 15.47 20.11 -45.39
CA MET A 374 15.53 19.60 -46.75
C MET A 374 14.53 20.29 -47.68
N GLU A 375 13.34 20.66 -47.20
CA GLU A 375 12.39 21.51 -47.94
C GLU A 375 12.94 22.94 -48.12
N THR A 376 13.65 23.48 -47.13
CA THR A 376 14.25 24.83 -47.23
C THR A 376 15.45 24.86 -48.18
N GLU A 377 16.32 23.84 -48.19
CA GLU A 377 17.41 23.71 -49.17
C GLU A 377 16.89 23.48 -50.60
N VAL A 378 15.81 22.69 -50.76
CA VAL A 378 15.17 22.46 -52.06
C VAL A 378 14.45 23.72 -52.53
N GLU A 379 13.75 24.46 -51.66
CA GLU A 379 13.15 25.75 -52.02
C GLU A 379 14.20 26.82 -52.35
N LEU A 380 15.32 26.93 -51.63
CA LEU A 380 16.39 27.88 -51.99
C LEU A 380 17.02 27.53 -53.34
N GLY A 381 17.27 26.25 -53.62
CA GLY A 381 17.78 25.79 -54.92
C GLY A 381 16.79 25.99 -56.07
N ASP A 382 15.48 25.88 -55.80
CA ASP A 382 14.43 26.11 -56.79
C ASP A 382 14.10 27.61 -56.98
N ILE A 383 14.29 28.45 -55.97
CA ILE A 383 14.18 29.92 -56.06
C ILE A 383 15.34 30.47 -56.92
N GLU A 384 16.55 29.94 -56.78
CA GLU A 384 17.71 30.33 -57.60
C GLU A 384 17.54 29.92 -59.08
N LYS A 385 16.92 28.76 -59.34
CA LYS A 385 16.54 28.32 -60.70
C LYS A 385 15.31 29.02 -61.27
N LYS A 386 14.39 29.49 -60.44
CA LYS A 386 13.22 30.28 -60.88
C LYS A 386 13.62 31.71 -61.21
N ASN A 387 14.55 32.32 -60.48
CA ASN A 387 14.95 33.71 -60.73
C ASN A 387 15.65 33.91 -62.10
N THR A 388 16.26 32.85 -62.65
CA THR A 388 16.82 32.83 -64.02
C THR A 388 15.77 32.59 -65.12
N ARG A 389 14.56 32.15 -64.76
CA ARG A 389 13.46 31.87 -65.70
C ARG A 389 12.38 32.95 -65.73
N TRP A 390 12.22 33.72 -64.65
CA TRP A 390 11.19 34.77 -64.51
C TRP A 390 11.56 36.14 -65.10
N SER A 391 12.78 36.33 -65.62
CA SER A 391 13.14 37.54 -66.38
C SER A 391 12.66 37.54 -67.83
N ARG A 392 11.97 36.48 -68.30
CA ARG A 392 11.63 36.30 -69.72
C ARG A 392 10.14 36.25 -70.08
N LEU A 393 9.21 36.35 -69.14
CA LEU A 393 7.78 36.33 -69.46
C LEU A 393 6.99 37.23 -68.50
N LYS A 394 7.02 38.54 -68.79
CA LYS A 394 5.95 39.47 -68.42
C LYS A 394 5.30 39.91 -69.72
N GLU A 395 4.10 39.44 -69.99
CA GLU A 395 3.08 40.14 -70.80
C GLU A 395 1.80 39.29 -70.88
N GLY A 396 0.67 39.94 -70.59
CA GLY A 396 -0.61 39.58 -71.20
C GLY A 396 -1.58 38.75 -70.36
N MET A 397 -2.72 39.39 -70.08
CA MET A 397 -4.07 38.87 -69.94
C MET A 397 -4.71 38.76 -68.54
N ALA A 398 -5.77 39.58 -68.46
CA ALA A 398 -6.71 39.89 -67.40
C ALA A 398 -7.93 38.93 -67.35
N GLU A 399 -8.66 39.04 -66.23
CA GLU A 399 -10.12 38.84 -66.01
C GLU A 399 -10.67 37.38 -66.10
N GLN A 400 -11.57 36.88 -65.23
CA GLN A 400 -12.62 37.53 -64.44
C GLN A 400 -13.16 36.63 -63.28
N ASP A 401 -13.56 37.32 -62.22
CA ASP A 401 -14.23 37.07 -60.92
C ASP A 401 -15.08 35.81 -60.59
N THR A 402 -14.99 35.38 -59.31
CA THR A 402 -16.15 35.38 -58.39
C THR A 402 -15.74 35.45 -56.89
N HIS A 403 -15.95 36.63 -56.32
CA HIS A 403 -15.97 37.13 -54.92
C HIS A 403 -15.56 36.26 -53.71
N ALA A 404 -14.56 36.81 -53.00
CA ALA A 404 -14.46 36.81 -51.54
C ALA A 404 -15.17 38.05 -50.95
N SER A 405 -15.85 37.90 -49.81
CA SER A 405 -16.08 39.00 -48.87
C SER A 405 -16.44 38.47 -47.48
N HIS A 406 -15.48 38.48 -46.55
CA HIS A 406 -15.63 39.32 -45.36
C HIS A 406 -14.29 39.56 -44.67
N PHE A 407 -14.05 40.85 -44.41
CA PHE A 407 -12.83 41.48 -43.93
C PHE A 407 -12.59 41.25 -42.43
N GLY A 408 -11.31 41.02 -42.09
CA GLY A 408 -10.49 42.03 -41.41
C GLY A 408 -10.58 42.17 -39.88
N GLY A 409 -9.41 42.17 -39.24
CA GLY A 409 -9.17 42.88 -37.97
C GLY A 409 -8.71 42.01 -36.80
N HIS A 410 -7.45 42.16 -36.40
CA HIS A 410 -6.83 41.75 -35.13
C HIS A 410 -7.59 42.31 -33.89
N PRO A 411 -7.33 41.91 -32.60
CA PRO A 411 -6.21 41.14 -32.03
C PRO A 411 -6.60 40.06 -30.98
N ILE A 412 -5.59 39.35 -30.48
CA ILE A 412 -5.66 38.36 -29.38
C ILE A 412 -6.01 39.05 -28.04
N PRO A 413 -6.78 38.37 -27.17
CA PRO A 413 -6.37 38.28 -25.77
C PRO A 413 -6.41 36.85 -25.22
N ALA A 414 -5.47 36.61 -24.30
CA ALA A 414 -5.28 35.37 -23.55
C ALA A 414 -6.31 35.24 -22.43
N GLU A 415 -7.06 34.13 -22.39
CA GLU A 415 -7.72 33.66 -21.17
C GLU A 415 -7.72 32.11 -21.06
N ASN A 416 -6.98 31.66 -20.04
CA ASN A 416 -7.22 30.54 -19.12
C ASN A 416 -7.82 29.23 -19.66
N LEU A 417 -6.90 28.29 -19.96
CA LEU A 417 -7.16 26.86 -20.14
C LEU A 417 -7.61 26.11 -18.85
N ILE A 418 -7.80 26.82 -17.72
CA ILE A 418 -8.10 26.27 -16.39
C ILE A 418 -9.61 26.02 -16.18
N ASP A 419 -10.49 26.65 -16.96
CA ASP A 419 -11.95 26.57 -16.74
C ASP A 419 -12.67 25.40 -17.41
N ARG A 420 -11.98 24.59 -18.23
CA ARG A 420 -12.61 23.43 -18.90
C ARG A 420 -12.41 22.09 -18.20
N VAL A 421 -11.55 22.01 -17.19
CA VAL A 421 -11.25 20.75 -16.47
C VAL A 421 -12.05 20.61 -15.16
N TRP A 422 -12.69 21.69 -14.69
CA TRP A 422 -13.46 21.73 -13.42
C TRP A 422 -14.96 21.41 -13.55
N LYS A 423 -15.43 20.86 -14.68
CA LYS A 423 -16.87 20.62 -14.94
C LYS A 423 -17.30 19.15 -15.04
N TRP A 424 -16.58 18.23 -14.37
CA TRP A 424 -17.09 16.87 -14.16
C TRP A 424 -16.67 16.29 -12.80
N SER A 425 -17.14 16.92 -11.72
CA SER A 425 -17.38 16.27 -10.43
C SER A 425 -18.18 17.22 -9.53
N LEU A 426 -19.08 16.68 -8.69
CA LEU A 426 -19.70 17.35 -7.53
C LEU A 426 -20.78 18.42 -7.78
N ALA A 427 -21.74 18.16 -8.67
CA ALA A 427 -23.00 18.91 -8.69
C ALA A 427 -24.19 17.95 -8.83
N ASN A 428 -24.46 17.13 -7.80
CA ASN A 428 -25.76 16.52 -7.53
C ASN A 428 -25.68 15.67 -6.25
N LEU A 429 -25.57 16.29 -5.08
CA LEU A 429 -25.97 15.71 -3.80
C LEU A 429 -26.01 16.82 -2.74
N GLY A 430 -27.22 17.26 -2.39
CA GLY A 430 -27.47 18.21 -1.30
C GLY A 430 -28.18 19.50 -1.71
N LYS A 431 -29.49 19.43 -1.97
CA LYS A 431 -30.39 20.55 -1.71
C LYS A 431 -31.52 20.05 -0.81
N ALA A 432 -31.52 20.54 0.43
CA ALA A 432 -32.56 20.35 1.41
C ALA A 432 -33.81 21.17 1.03
N SER A 433 -35.00 20.63 1.31
CA SER A 433 -36.25 21.38 1.37
C SER A 433 -36.69 21.45 2.82
N THR A 434 -36.68 22.65 3.37
CA THR A 434 -37.26 23.03 4.66
C THR A 434 -38.78 22.98 4.61
N ASN A 435 -39.45 22.55 5.69
CA ASN A 435 -40.71 23.13 6.13
C ASN A 435 -40.93 22.91 7.64
N ASN A 436 -41.24 24.01 8.32
CA ASN A 436 -41.61 24.14 9.73
C ASN A 436 -43.00 23.56 10.02
N THR A 437 -43.17 22.90 11.16
CA THR A 437 -44.17 23.26 12.19
C THR A 437 -43.96 22.46 13.48
N SER A 438 -44.34 23.09 14.58
CA SER A 438 -43.95 22.91 15.97
C SER A 438 -44.73 21.85 16.78
N ASN A 439 -44.07 21.41 17.87
CA ASN A 439 -44.60 20.90 19.14
C ASN A 439 -45.35 19.56 19.17
N SER A 440 -44.69 18.51 19.69
CA SER A 440 -45.07 17.80 20.94
C SER A 440 -44.26 16.51 21.12
N ALA A 441 -43.78 16.28 22.33
CA ALA A 441 -43.05 15.08 22.75
C ALA A 441 -43.91 13.81 22.65
N ALA A 442 -43.39 12.75 22.02
CA ALA A 442 -43.57 11.32 22.36
C ALA A 442 -43.06 10.41 21.22
N SER A 443 -42.20 9.45 21.59
CA SER A 443 -41.95 8.15 20.93
C SER A 443 -41.71 8.11 19.39
N GLU A 444 -40.45 8.25 18.97
CA GLU A 444 -40.00 7.99 17.59
C GLU A 444 -39.53 6.53 17.39
N GLN A 445 -40.38 5.55 17.70
CA GLN A 445 -40.09 4.13 17.40
C GLN A 445 -40.98 3.53 16.29
N ASP A 446 -41.97 4.26 15.77
CA ASP A 446 -43.02 3.67 14.91
C ASP A 446 -43.30 4.39 13.56
N ARG A 447 -42.41 5.24 13.02
CA ARG A 447 -42.74 6.04 11.80
C ARG A 447 -41.90 5.84 10.53
N PHE A 448 -41.19 4.72 10.37
CA PHE A 448 -40.63 4.33 9.07
C PHE A 448 -40.90 2.88 8.70
N GLY A 449 -42.17 2.48 8.77
CA GLY A 449 -42.76 1.55 7.82
C GLY A 449 -43.37 2.35 6.67
N SER A 450 -43.16 1.93 5.42
CA SER A 450 -43.67 2.51 4.17
C SER A 450 -42.92 3.72 3.59
N ASN A 451 -41.75 3.47 2.99
CA ASN A 451 -41.47 3.87 1.60
C ASN A 451 -40.13 3.26 1.17
N SER A 452 -40.21 2.27 0.29
CA SER A 452 -39.09 1.54 -0.28
C SER A 452 -38.30 2.41 -1.26
N SER A 453 -37.20 2.98 -0.79
CA SER A 453 -36.08 3.42 -1.62
C SER A 453 -34.89 2.47 -1.43
N ILE A 454 -34.31 2.03 -2.54
CA ILE A 454 -33.17 1.11 -2.65
C ILE A 454 -31.99 1.67 -1.83
N ILE A 455 -31.78 1.12 -0.64
CA ILE A 455 -30.62 1.41 0.22
C ILE A 455 -29.90 0.08 0.48
N PRO A 456 -28.67 -0.13 -0.03
CA PRO A 456 -27.83 -1.24 0.42
C PRO A 456 -27.53 -1.05 1.93
N PRO A 457 -27.52 -2.12 2.76
CA PRO A 457 -27.45 -1.99 4.21
C PRO A 457 -26.03 -1.61 4.63
N TRP A 458 -25.73 -0.32 4.62
CA TRP A 458 -24.63 0.27 5.37
C TRP A 458 -25.24 0.95 6.59
N ASN A 459 -25.58 0.15 7.60
CA ASN A 459 -26.03 0.71 8.88
C ASN A 459 -24.79 1.18 9.68
N PRO A 460 -24.70 2.46 10.11
CA PRO A 460 -23.47 3.08 10.65
C PRO A 460 -23.26 2.88 12.17
N GLN A 461 -23.69 1.75 12.75
CA GLN A 461 -23.57 1.52 14.21
C GLN A 461 -22.44 0.58 14.63
N VAL A 462 -21.49 0.31 13.74
CA VAL A 462 -20.19 -0.27 14.11
C VAL A 462 -19.16 0.73 13.62
N ASN A 463 -18.21 1.15 14.47
CA ASN A 463 -17.06 1.96 14.05
C ASN A 463 -16.30 1.25 12.92
N ALA A 464 -16.76 1.46 11.68
CA ALA A 464 -16.23 0.91 10.45
C ALA A 464 -15.33 1.96 9.78
N THR A 465 -14.45 2.58 10.56
CA THR A 465 -13.30 3.25 9.97
C THR A 465 -12.44 2.16 9.32
N ALA A 466 -11.81 2.48 8.17
CA ALA A 466 -10.88 1.54 7.51
C ALA A 466 -9.81 1.01 8.48
N VAL A 467 -9.47 1.80 9.50
CA VAL A 467 -8.57 1.49 10.61
C VAL A 467 -9.11 0.37 11.50
N GLY A 468 -10.38 0.44 11.93
CA GLY A 468 -11.00 -0.59 12.77
C GLY A 468 -11.09 -1.94 12.08
N LEU A 469 -11.42 -1.95 10.78
CA LEU A 469 -11.46 -3.17 9.96
C LEU A 469 -10.06 -3.76 9.75
N LEU A 470 -9.06 -2.90 9.55
CA LEU A 470 -7.66 -3.32 9.42
C LEU A 470 -7.16 -3.95 10.74
N GLN A 471 -7.42 -3.32 11.88
CA GLN A 471 -6.96 -3.78 13.19
C GLN A 471 -7.63 -5.08 13.63
N ARG A 472 -8.93 -5.25 13.36
CA ARG A 472 -9.71 -6.41 13.86
C ARG A 472 -9.70 -7.61 12.92
N SER A 473 -9.58 -7.39 11.61
CA SER A 473 -9.77 -8.45 10.62
C SER A 473 -8.51 -8.76 9.81
N PHE A 474 -7.72 -7.75 9.44
CA PHE A 474 -6.56 -7.94 8.57
C PHE A 474 -5.25 -8.19 9.33
N LEU A 475 -4.93 -7.40 10.36
CA LEU A 475 -3.69 -7.57 11.13
C LEU A 475 -3.58 -8.94 11.86
N PRO A 476 -4.65 -9.49 12.48
CA PRO A 476 -4.60 -10.83 13.06
C PRO A 476 -4.36 -11.91 11.98
N ALA A 477 -4.99 -11.74 10.81
CA ALA A 477 -4.78 -12.62 9.66
C ALA A 477 -3.33 -12.57 9.15
N LEU A 478 -2.79 -11.35 9.01
CA LEU A 478 -1.41 -11.14 8.59
C LEU A 478 -0.42 -11.75 9.58
N THR A 479 -0.65 -11.56 10.88
CA THR A 479 0.19 -12.12 11.94
C THR A 479 0.18 -13.65 11.89
N THR A 480 -1.00 -14.26 11.82
CA THR A 480 -1.16 -15.72 11.77
C THR A 480 -0.51 -16.31 10.51
N ASN A 481 -0.84 -15.78 9.33
CA ASN A 481 -0.29 -16.27 8.07
C ASN A 481 1.22 -16.02 7.95
N THR A 482 1.74 -14.92 8.51
CA THR A 482 3.20 -14.68 8.57
C THR A 482 3.89 -15.72 9.44
N ASN A 483 3.33 -16.07 10.60
CA ASN A 483 3.88 -17.12 11.46
C ASN A 483 3.86 -18.49 10.77
N LEU A 484 2.75 -18.85 10.11
CA LEU A 484 2.65 -20.09 9.32
C LEU A 484 3.65 -20.09 8.18
N SER A 485 3.85 -18.95 7.52
CA SER A 485 4.79 -18.82 6.41
C SER A 485 6.25 -18.89 6.87
N LEU A 486 6.58 -18.35 8.04
CA LEU A 486 7.90 -18.52 8.67
C LEU A 486 8.16 -19.98 9.07
N LEU A 487 7.15 -20.67 9.60
CA LEU A 487 7.23 -22.11 9.87
C LEU A 487 7.44 -22.89 8.57
N SER A 488 6.63 -22.60 7.54
CA SER A 488 6.78 -23.19 6.21
C SER A 488 8.18 -22.98 5.63
N TYR A 489 8.70 -21.76 5.73
CA TYR A 489 10.03 -21.40 5.26
C TYR A 489 11.12 -22.19 5.99
N THR A 490 10.98 -22.33 7.31
CA THR A 490 11.93 -23.07 8.14
C THR A 490 11.95 -24.54 7.75
N ILE A 491 10.79 -25.18 7.64
CA ILE A 491 10.69 -26.58 7.21
C ILE A 491 11.19 -26.76 5.77
N ALA A 492 10.83 -25.86 4.86
CA ALA A 492 11.29 -25.87 3.47
C ALA A 492 12.81 -25.75 3.36
N ARG A 493 13.43 -24.86 4.15
CA ARG A 493 14.87 -24.67 4.19
C ARG A 493 15.61 -25.86 4.79
N LEU A 494 15.05 -26.48 5.83
CA LEU A 494 15.64 -27.65 6.49
C LEU A 494 15.58 -28.91 5.63
N THR A 495 14.45 -29.12 4.96
CA THR A 495 14.24 -30.28 4.07
C THR A 495 14.73 -30.04 2.65
N ASN A 496 15.14 -28.80 2.34
CA ASN A 496 15.51 -28.34 1.01
C ASN A 496 14.39 -28.59 -0.04
N ARG A 497 13.12 -28.51 0.36
CA ARG A 497 11.93 -28.73 -0.47
C ARG A 497 11.06 -27.48 -0.51
N LEU A 498 10.89 -26.89 -1.69
CA LEU A 498 10.12 -25.65 -1.83
C LEU A 498 8.62 -25.91 -1.93
N ASP A 499 8.23 -27.07 -2.46
CA ASP A 499 6.83 -27.51 -2.59
C ASP A 499 6.05 -27.58 -1.26
N ILE A 500 6.75 -27.54 -0.11
CA ILE A 500 6.13 -27.43 1.22
C ILE A 500 5.30 -26.16 1.37
N LYS A 501 5.66 -25.07 0.69
CA LYS A 501 4.85 -23.84 0.71
C LYS A 501 3.44 -24.07 0.12
N ASP A 502 3.35 -24.90 -0.92
CA ASP A 502 2.09 -25.22 -1.59
C ASP A 502 1.20 -26.08 -0.66
N VAL A 503 1.79 -26.89 0.20
CA VAL A 503 1.07 -27.68 1.21
C VAL A 503 0.39 -26.78 2.24
N LEU A 504 1.07 -25.71 2.68
CA LEU A 504 0.51 -24.78 3.68
C LEU A 504 -0.40 -23.70 3.09
N TRP A 505 -0.41 -23.54 1.77
CA TRP A 505 -1.27 -22.59 1.05
C TRP A 505 -2.76 -22.66 1.45
N PRO A 506 -3.45 -23.83 1.36
CA PRO A 506 -4.86 -23.92 1.72
C PRO A 506 -5.14 -23.77 3.22
N LEU A 507 -4.13 -23.96 4.08
CA LEU A 507 -4.29 -23.93 5.53
C LEU A 507 -4.24 -22.52 6.12
N GLY A 508 -3.57 -21.56 5.46
CA GLY A 508 -3.46 -20.18 5.96
C GLY A 508 -4.82 -19.53 6.24
N PRO A 509 -5.69 -19.37 5.23
CA PRO A 509 -7.03 -18.82 5.42
C PRO A 509 -7.88 -19.65 6.39
N LEU A 510 -7.74 -20.98 6.40
CA LEU A 510 -8.48 -21.87 7.29
C LEU A 510 -8.14 -21.65 8.76
N ILE A 511 -6.86 -21.77 9.11
CA ILE A 511 -6.36 -21.63 10.48
C ILE A 511 -6.68 -20.22 10.98
N THR A 512 -6.40 -19.19 10.16
CA THR A 512 -6.73 -17.81 10.50
C THR A 512 -8.22 -17.63 10.83
N SER A 513 -9.11 -18.16 10.00
CA SER A 513 -10.56 -18.00 10.18
C SER A 513 -11.07 -18.74 11.41
N TRP A 514 -10.59 -19.95 11.66
CA TRP A 514 -10.93 -20.72 12.85
C TRP A 514 -10.37 -20.07 14.13
N THR A 515 -9.13 -19.56 14.12
CA THR A 515 -8.56 -18.84 15.27
C THR A 515 -9.44 -17.65 15.64
N VAL A 516 -9.83 -16.82 14.66
CA VAL A 516 -10.72 -15.67 14.89
C VAL A 516 -12.09 -16.08 15.42
N ALA A 517 -12.66 -17.19 14.92
CA ALA A 517 -13.94 -17.71 15.41
C ALA A 517 -13.85 -18.25 16.84
N LEU A 518 -12.74 -18.90 17.19
CA LEU A 518 -12.49 -19.54 18.49
C LEU A 518 -12.14 -18.54 19.58
N GLU A 519 -11.39 -17.48 19.26
CA GLU A 519 -11.02 -16.43 20.21
C GLU A 519 -12.23 -15.78 20.89
N ARG A 520 -13.38 -15.69 20.20
CA ARG A 520 -14.63 -15.13 20.73
C ARG A 520 -15.22 -15.90 21.89
N HIS A 521 -15.04 -17.22 21.91
CA HIS A 521 -15.65 -18.11 22.88
C HIS A 521 -14.59 -18.89 23.66
N ASN A 522 -13.47 -18.23 23.98
CA ASN A 522 -12.38 -18.79 24.79
C ASN A 522 -11.87 -20.15 24.27
N PHE A 523 -11.79 -20.29 22.95
CA PHE A 523 -11.36 -21.48 22.22
C PHE A 523 -12.25 -22.73 22.39
N ASP A 524 -13.51 -22.58 22.80
CA ASP A 524 -14.50 -23.68 22.80
C ASP A 524 -15.14 -23.85 21.42
N VAL A 525 -14.81 -24.96 20.75
CA VAL A 525 -15.28 -25.29 19.40
C VAL A 525 -16.81 -25.46 19.34
N LEU A 526 -17.41 -26.10 20.35
CA LEU A 526 -18.83 -26.40 20.35
C LEU A 526 -19.64 -25.12 20.54
N GLN A 527 -19.21 -24.28 21.50
CA GLN A 527 -19.84 -22.99 21.75
C GLN A 527 -19.69 -22.05 20.55
N THR A 528 -18.49 -21.97 19.95
CA THR A 528 -18.29 -21.23 18.70
C THR A 528 -19.25 -21.70 17.62
N TRP A 529 -19.35 -23.00 17.38
CA TRP A 529 -20.23 -23.52 16.33
C TRP A 529 -21.70 -23.19 16.59
N ILE A 530 -22.19 -23.36 17.82
CA ILE A 530 -23.59 -23.09 18.16
C ILE A 530 -23.94 -21.61 17.92
N ASN A 531 -23.07 -20.69 18.37
CA ASN A 531 -23.31 -19.24 18.35
C ASN A 531 -23.17 -18.58 16.97
N LEU A 532 -22.59 -19.26 15.98
CA LEU A 532 -22.48 -18.71 14.62
C LEU A 532 -23.85 -18.66 13.91
N GLY A 533 -24.10 -17.57 13.20
CA GLY A 533 -25.25 -17.47 12.30
C GLY A 533 -25.14 -18.47 11.14
N TYR A 534 -26.29 -18.86 10.56
CA TYR A 534 -26.31 -19.82 9.44
C TYR A 534 -25.37 -19.45 8.27
N PRO A 535 -25.32 -18.18 7.79
CA PRO A 535 -24.41 -17.80 6.72
C PRO A 535 -22.93 -17.92 7.10
N GLN A 536 -22.57 -17.65 8.36
CA GLN A 536 -21.21 -17.81 8.87
C GLN A 536 -20.83 -19.30 8.94
N LYS A 537 -21.75 -20.15 9.43
CA LYS A 537 -21.60 -21.62 9.41
C LYS A 537 -21.37 -22.12 7.99
N LEU A 538 -22.17 -21.62 7.03
CA LEU A 538 -22.09 -22.02 5.63
C LEU A 538 -20.74 -21.67 5.00
N ILE A 539 -20.27 -20.42 5.14
CA ILE A 539 -18.95 -20.04 4.58
C ILE A 539 -17.79 -20.72 5.31
N LEU A 540 -17.87 -20.93 6.62
CA LEU A 540 -16.79 -21.57 7.40
C LEU A 540 -16.71 -23.07 7.08
N ALA A 541 -17.86 -23.73 6.92
CA ALA A 541 -17.94 -25.11 6.44
C ALA A 541 -17.41 -25.22 5.00
N GLY A 542 -17.79 -24.29 4.12
CA GLY A 542 -17.31 -24.25 2.74
C GLY A 542 -15.80 -24.05 2.64
N LEU A 543 -15.24 -23.12 3.42
CA LEU A 543 -13.79 -22.92 3.53
C LEU A 543 -13.10 -24.17 4.07
N THR A 544 -13.64 -24.79 5.11
CA THR A 544 -13.09 -26.02 5.70
C THR A 544 -13.08 -27.17 4.70
N ALA A 545 -14.19 -27.37 3.97
CA ALA A 545 -14.29 -28.39 2.94
C ALA A 545 -13.29 -28.17 1.81
N TRP A 546 -13.18 -26.94 1.29
CA TRP A 546 -12.20 -26.59 0.25
C TRP A 546 -10.75 -26.77 0.75
N SER A 547 -10.41 -26.18 1.90
CA SER A 547 -9.05 -26.19 2.45
C SER A 547 -8.56 -27.60 2.76
N LEU A 548 -9.37 -28.43 3.43
CA LEU A 548 -8.97 -29.79 3.78
C LEU A 548 -8.83 -30.68 2.55
N ARG A 549 -9.73 -30.55 1.57
CA ARG A 549 -9.67 -31.27 0.29
C ARG A 549 -8.40 -30.90 -0.48
N LEU A 550 -8.13 -29.60 -0.65
CA LEU A 550 -6.97 -29.11 -1.37
C LEU A 550 -5.67 -29.46 -0.64
N PHE A 551 -5.65 -29.34 0.69
CA PHE A 551 -4.53 -29.77 1.54
C PHE A 551 -4.22 -31.25 1.35
N TYR A 552 -5.24 -32.11 1.48
CA TYR A 552 -5.09 -33.55 1.26
C TYR A 552 -4.52 -33.85 -0.13
N ARG A 553 -5.06 -33.20 -1.17
CA ARG A 553 -4.63 -33.43 -2.55
C ARG A 553 -3.20 -32.98 -2.83
N ILE A 554 -2.79 -31.81 -2.35
CA ILE A 554 -1.42 -31.31 -2.53
C ILE A 554 -0.45 -32.18 -1.72
N THR A 555 -0.78 -32.48 -0.47
CA THR A 555 0.06 -33.29 0.42
C THR A 555 0.24 -34.71 -0.10
N SER A 556 -0.85 -35.37 -0.52
CA SER A 556 -0.80 -36.71 -1.12
C SER A 556 0.12 -36.75 -2.35
N ARG A 557 0.04 -35.73 -3.22
CA ARG A 557 0.94 -35.62 -4.39
C ARG A 557 2.40 -35.35 -3.99
N ALA A 558 2.63 -34.49 -3.01
CA ALA A 558 3.98 -34.17 -2.53
C ALA A 558 4.66 -35.38 -1.85
N ILE A 559 3.90 -36.18 -1.11
CA ILE A 559 4.36 -37.42 -0.48
C ILE A 559 4.63 -38.48 -1.55
N SER A 560 3.67 -38.72 -2.46
CA SER A 560 3.82 -39.73 -3.54
C SER A 560 5.00 -39.43 -4.46
N ARG A 561 5.34 -38.15 -4.66
CA ARG A 561 6.48 -37.74 -5.49
C ARG A 561 7.83 -37.96 -4.78
N GLY A 562 7.89 -37.80 -3.45
CA GLY A 562 9.12 -37.95 -2.66
C GLY A 562 10.17 -36.84 -2.86
N GLU A 563 10.20 -36.21 -4.03
CA GLU A 563 11.08 -35.11 -4.41
C GLU A 563 10.33 -33.78 -4.59
N ASP A 564 11.09 -32.68 -4.69
CA ASP A 564 10.53 -31.34 -4.91
C ASP A 564 9.79 -31.25 -6.24
N ASP A 565 8.84 -30.31 -6.34
CA ASP A 565 8.12 -30.11 -7.59
C ASP A 565 9.07 -29.68 -8.71
N ALA A 566 8.93 -30.29 -9.89
CA ALA A 566 9.74 -29.97 -11.05
C ALA A 566 9.71 -28.47 -11.40
N ARG A 567 8.62 -27.75 -11.07
CA ARG A 567 8.53 -26.29 -11.20
C ARG A 567 9.64 -25.53 -10.45
N TYR A 568 10.11 -26.07 -9.34
CA TYR A 568 11.05 -25.40 -8.42
C TYR A 568 12.50 -25.87 -8.55
N THR A 569 12.75 -26.92 -9.34
CA THR A 569 14.08 -27.50 -9.51
C THR A 569 15.06 -26.60 -10.30
N SER A 570 14.57 -25.74 -11.18
CA SER A 570 15.41 -24.91 -12.07
C SER A 570 15.82 -23.53 -11.53
N GLU A 571 15.27 -23.08 -10.39
CA GLU A 571 15.41 -21.69 -9.92
C GLU A 571 16.42 -21.48 -8.78
N ARG A 572 17.14 -22.53 -8.38
CA ARG A 572 17.96 -22.52 -7.16
C ARG A 572 19.40 -22.05 -7.43
N VAL A 573 19.58 -20.73 -7.43
CA VAL A 573 20.91 -20.08 -7.49
C VAL A 573 21.48 -19.87 -6.07
N ALA A 574 22.79 -19.69 -5.93
CA ALA A 574 23.42 -19.37 -4.64
C ALA A 574 22.71 -18.20 -3.92
N GLY A 575 22.31 -18.41 -2.66
CA GLY A 575 21.55 -17.43 -1.88
C GLY A 575 20.03 -17.46 -2.07
N PHE A 576 19.49 -18.44 -2.82
CA PHE A 576 18.05 -18.64 -3.05
C PHE A 576 17.22 -18.57 -1.75
N TRP A 577 17.60 -19.35 -0.73
CA TRP A 577 16.83 -19.42 0.52
C TRP A 577 16.74 -18.09 1.26
N ASN A 578 17.77 -17.24 1.21
CA ASN A 578 17.72 -15.93 1.86
C ASN A 578 16.79 -14.96 1.11
N LYS A 579 16.70 -15.08 -0.22
CA LYS A 579 15.78 -14.29 -1.04
C LYS A 579 14.33 -14.78 -0.92
N SER A 580 14.13 -16.10 -0.91
CA SER A 580 12.81 -16.75 -0.96
C SER A 580 11.89 -16.33 0.18
N LEU A 581 12.43 -16.03 1.38
CA LEU A 581 11.65 -15.53 2.50
C LEU A 581 10.88 -14.24 2.12
N LEU A 582 11.59 -13.26 1.56
CA LEU A 582 11.01 -11.96 1.18
C LEU A 582 10.33 -11.98 -0.20
N SER A 583 10.75 -12.85 -1.12
CA SER A 583 10.22 -12.88 -2.49
C SER A 583 9.07 -13.86 -2.71
N THR A 584 8.87 -14.82 -1.82
CA THR A 584 7.91 -15.92 -2.00
C THR A 584 7.04 -16.10 -0.76
N PHE A 585 7.65 -16.44 0.38
CA PHE A 585 6.91 -16.83 1.59
C PHE A 585 6.09 -15.67 2.19
N LEU A 586 6.70 -14.51 2.41
CA LEU A 586 6.00 -13.36 3.01
C LEU A 586 4.94 -12.73 2.08
N PRO A 587 5.19 -12.57 0.76
CA PRO A 587 4.14 -12.19 -0.18
C PRO A 587 2.96 -13.17 -0.23
N GLU A 588 3.21 -14.48 -0.17
CA GLU A 588 2.15 -15.50 -0.09
C GLU A 588 1.31 -15.32 1.18
N ALA A 589 1.93 -15.11 2.34
CA ALA A 589 1.23 -14.84 3.59
C ALA A 589 0.34 -13.59 3.53
N PHE A 590 0.83 -12.54 2.88
CA PHE A 590 0.06 -11.32 2.66
C PHE A 590 -1.17 -11.58 1.79
N VAL A 591 -1.02 -12.33 0.69
CA VAL A 591 -2.15 -12.72 -0.18
C VAL A 591 -3.14 -13.62 0.55
N GLN A 592 -2.69 -14.62 1.30
CA GLN A 592 -3.55 -15.47 2.14
C GLN A 592 -4.37 -14.64 3.14
N SER A 593 -3.78 -13.57 3.68
CA SER A 593 -4.46 -12.66 4.61
C SER A 593 -5.54 -11.83 3.94
N ILE A 594 -5.35 -11.43 2.67
CA ILE A 594 -6.40 -10.80 1.87
C ILE A 594 -7.50 -11.81 1.56
N ILE A 595 -7.15 -13.05 1.19
CA ILE A 595 -8.12 -14.12 0.91
C ILE A 595 -8.97 -14.46 2.16
N ALA A 596 -8.41 -14.31 3.36
CA ALA A 596 -9.11 -14.55 4.62
C ALA A 596 -10.16 -13.48 4.98
N LEU A 597 -10.17 -12.31 4.33
CA LEU A 597 -11.02 -11.16 4.70
C LEU A 597 -12.53 -11.46 4.81
N PRO A 598 -13.19 -12.17 3.86
CA PRO A 598 -14.62 -12.48 3.97
C PRO A 598 -14.94 -13.23 5.26
N PHE A 599 -14.04 -14.08 5.72
CA PHE A 599 -14.20 -14.86 6.93
C PHE A 599 -13.87 -14.03 8.16
N THR A 600 -12.67 -13.43 8.23
CA THR A 600 -12.27 -12.69 9.44
C THR A 600 -13.18 -11.50 9.69
N MET A 601 -13.64 -10.78 8.65
CA MET A 601 -14.57 -9.66 8.82
C MET A 601 -15.97 -10.11 9.23
N SER A 602 -16.52 -11.17 8.62
CA SER A 602 -17.84 -11.67 9.00
C SER A 602 -17.85 -12.31 10.39
N LEU A 603 -16.78 -13.00 10.75
CA LEU A 603 -16.58 -13.62 12.07
C LEU A 603 -16.15 -12.61 13.13
N THR A 604 -15.82 -11.35 12.79
CA THR A 604 -15.55 -10.26 13.75
C THR A 604 -16.68 -9.24 13.86
N ALA A 605 -17.75 -9.40 13.08
CA ALA A 605 -18.95 -8.56 13.13
C ALA A 605 -19.64 -8.63 14.53
N PRO A 606 -20.04 -7.49 15.13
CA PRO A 606 -20.74 -7.46 16.41
C PRO A 606 -22.04 -8.26 16.41
N GLU A 607 -22.37 -8.91 17.54
CA GLU A 607 -23.55 -9.77 17.71
C GLU A 607 -24.89 -9.07 17.41
N VAL A 608 -24.94 -7.74 17.55
CA VAL A 608 -26.12 -6.91 17.20
C VAL A 608 -26.47 -6.98 15.71
N LEU A 609 -25.48 -7.22 14.82
CA LEU A 609 -25.72 -7.48 13.39
C LEU A 609 -26.16 -8.94 13.12
N ILE A 610 -25.94 -9.84 14.08
CA ILE A 610 -26.17 -11.29 13.96
C ILE A 610 -27.63 -11.64 14.29
N GLY A 611 -28.32 -10.81 15.10
CA GLY A 611 -29.72 -11.01 15.50
C GLY A 611 -30.76 -10.67 14.43
N ASN A 612 -30.42 -9.85 13.44
CA ASN A 612 -31.33 -9.51 12.35
C ASN A 612 -31.15 -10.52 11.20
N GLN A 613 -31.94 -11.58 11.23
CA GLN A 613 -32.23 -12.38 10.02
C GLN A 613 -32.50 -11.41 8.86
N PRO A 614 -32.00 -11.66 7.63
CA PRO A 614 -32.30 -10.79 6.49
C PRO A 614 -33.80 -10.60 6.44
N LEU A 615 -34.24 -9.34 6.57
CA LEU A 615 -35.64 -8.93 6.58
C LEU A 615 -36.43 -9.84 5.62
N PRO A 616 -37.33 -10.71 6.12
CA PRO A 616 -38.06 -11.62 5.27
C PRO A 616 -38.85 -10.79 4.25
N GLY A 617 -38.39 -10.76 2.99
CA GLY A 617 -39.08 -10.04 1.92
C GLY A 617 -38.24 -9.46 0.78
N ASN A 618 -36.91 -9.34 0.88
CA ASN A 618 -36.12 -8.82 -0.26
C ASN A 618 -35.65 -9.96 -1.20
N PRO A 619 -36.21 -10.08 -2.42
CA PRO A 619 -35.82 -11.13 -3.36
C PRO A 619 -34.35 -11.01 -3.81
N GLY A 620 -33.77 -9.81 -3.82
CA GLY A 620 -32.38 -9.59 -4.24
C GLY A 620 -31.36 -10.29 -3.33
N TRP A 621 -31.60 -10.33 -2.01
CA TRP A 621 -30.71 -10.99 -1.06
C TRP A 621 -30.80 -12.51 -1.14
N GLN A 622 -32.01 -13.05 -1.37
CA GLN A 622 -32.21 -14.47 -1.59
C GLN A 622 -31.53 -14.94 -2.88
N ILE A 623 -31.66 -14.15 -3.96
CA ILE A 623 -30.97 -14.41 -5.23
C ILE A 623 -29.46 -14.39 -5.02
N ALA A 624 -28.90 -13.42 -4.31
CA ALA A 624 -27.46 -13.36 -4.07
C ALA A 624 -26.94 -14.56 -3.26
N ASN A 625 -27.67 -14.99 -2.22
CA ASN A 625 -27.32 -16.21 -1.48
C ASN A 625 -27.35 -17.44 -2.40
N ALA A 626 -28.42 -17.60 -3.19
CA ALA A 626 -28.56 -18.70 -4.14
C ALA A 626 -27.45 -18.71 -5.20
N VAL A 627 -27.09 -17.54 -5.74
CA VAL A 627 -25.96 -17.40 -6.69
C VAL A 627 -24.64 -17.75 -6.00
N GLY A 628 -24.44 -17.33 -4.75
CA GLY A 628 -23.27 -17.72 -3.96
C GLY A 628 -23.15 -19.24 -3.81
N VAL A 629 -24.20 -19.90 -3.33
CA VAL A 629 -24.25 -21.37 -3.18
C VAL A 629 -24.05 -22.08 -4.52
N PHE A 630 -24.68 -21.58 -5.58
CA PHE A 630 -24.50 -22.09 -6.94
C PHE A 630 -23.03 -22.03 -7.37
N LEU A 631 -22.35 -20.89 -7.17
CA LEU A 631 -20.95 -20.73 -7.54
C LEU A 631 -20.03 -21.63 -6.71
N PHE A 632 -20.28 -21.76 -5.41
CA PHE A 632 -19.50 -22.65 -4.53
C PHE A 632 -19.61 -24.09 -5.00
N THR A 633 -20.83 -24.59 -5.22
CA THR A 633 -21.08 -25.99 -5.58
C THR A 633 -20.60 -26.32 -7.00
N THR A 634 -20.84 -25.43 -7.96
CA THR A 634 -20.26 -25.49 -9.32
C THR A 634 -18.74 -25.53 -9.26
N GLY A 635 -18.13 -24.63 -8.49
CA GLY A 635 -16.67 -24.53 -8.37
C GLY A 635 -16.05 -25.75 -7.71
N PHE A 636 -16.65 -26.25 -6.64
CA PHE A 636 -16.20 -27.43 -5.90
C PHE A 636 -16.24 -28.70 -6.77
N VAL A 637 -17.30 -28.86 -7.59
CA VAL A 637 -17.43 -30.00 -8.51
C VAL A 637 -16.44 -29.89 -9.67
N LEU A 638 -16.22 -28.69 -10.21
CA LEU A 638 -15.18 -28.48 -11.22
C LEU A 638 -13.80 -28.84 -10.68
N GLU A 639 -13.47 -28.38 -9.48
CA GLU A 639 -12.16 -28.61 -8.87
C GLU A 639 -11.95 -30.09 -8.50
N ALA A 640 -12.89 -30.69 -7.79
CA ALA A 640 -12.82 -32.10 -7.41
C ALA A 640 -12.90 -33.03 -8.63
N GLY A 641 -13.77 -32.74 -9.59
CA GLY A 641 -13.92 -33.51 -10.83
C GLY A 641 -12.68 -33.42 -11.71
N ALA A 642 -12.08 -32.23 -11.84
CA ALA A 642 -10.84 -32.06 -12.60
C ALA A 642 -9.68 -32.86 -12.00
N ASP A 643 -9.53 -32.79 -10.67
CA ASP A 643 -8.48 -33.52 -9.94
C ASP A 643 -8.65 -35.04 -10.05
N TRP A 644 -9.89 -35.54 -10.00
CA TRP A 644 -10.22 -36.95 -10.13
C TRP A 644 -9.98 -37.46 -11.56
N GLN A 645 -10.50 -36.77 -12.58
CA GLN A 645 -10.29 -37.16 -13.98
C GLN A 645 -8.80 -37.16 -14.35
N LEU A 646 -8.03 -36.18 -13.86
CA LEU A 646 -6.59 -36.11 -14.12
C LEU A 646 -5.81 -37.24 -13.42
N GLU A 647 -6.27 -37.71 -12.26
CA GLU A 647 -5.66 -38.85 -11.58
C GLU A 647 -5.91 -40.15 -12.35
N ASN A 648 -7.16 -40.40 -12.73
CA ASN A 648 -7.52 -41.60 -13.48
C ASN A 648 -6.77 -41.67 -14.82
N HIS A 649 -6.69 -40.55 -15.55
CA HIS A 649 -5.90 -40.48 -16.79
C HIS A 649 -4.43 -40.86 -16.59
N LYS A 650 -3.83 -40.50 -15.45
CA LYS A 650 -2.45 -40.89 -15.13
C LYS A 650 -2.33 -42.37 -14.77
N GLN A 651 -3.31 -42.91 -14.04
CA GLN A 651 -3.32 -44.32 -13.63
C GLN A 651 -3.53 -45.26 -14.81
N GLU A 652 -4.39 -44.88 -15.76
CA GLU A 652 -4.65 -45.63 -17.00
C GLU A 652 -3.48 -45.56 -18.00
N ARG A 653 -2.45 -44.75 -17.72
CA ARG A 653 -1.25 -44.54 -18.58
C ARG A 653 -1.60 -44.19 -20.03
N THR A 654 -2.70 -43.47 -20.23
CA THR A 654 -3.15 -43.03 -21.55
C THR A 654 -2.15 -42.04 -22.17
N VAL A 655 -1.96 -42.15 -23.49
CA VAL A 655 -1.01 -41.32 -24.23
C VAL A 655 -1.60 -39.93 -24.47
N GLY A 656 -0.81 -38.88 -24.30
CA GLY A 656 -1.20 -37.49 -24.57
C GLY A 656 -1.79 -36.73 -23.38
N LEU A 657 -2.44 -35.60 -23.66
CA LEU A 657 -3.07 -34.74 -22.65
C LEU A 657 -4.57 -35.03 -22.49
N LEU A 658 -5.06 -34.97 -21.25
CA LEU A 658 -6.48 -35.05 -20.93
C LEU A 658 -7.20 -33.80 -21.44
N ARG A 659 -8.17 -33.99 -22.34
CA ARG A 659 -8.99 -32.93 -22.96
C ARG A 659 -10.49 -33.22 -22.91
N GLU A 660 -10.88 -34.32 -22.28
CA GLU A 660 -12.26 -34.77 -22.15
C GLU A 660 -12.80 -34.43 -20.76
N GLY A 661 -14.09 -34.68 -20.53
CA GLY A 661 -14.66 -34.39 -19.22
C GLY A 661 -14.76 -32.90 -18.93
N VAL A 662 -14.49 -32.49 -17.69
CA VAL A 662 -14.48 -31.07 -17.31
C VAL A 662 -13.30 -30.31 -17.94
N TRP A 663 -12.24 -31.03 -18.37
CA TRP A 663 -11.14 -30.45 -19.14
C TRP A 663 -11.59 -30.05 -20.55
N SER A 664 -12.69 -30.60 -21.08
CA SER A 664 -13.22 -30.12 -22.37
C SER A 664 -13.77 -28.69 -22.30
N ILE A 665 -14.07 -28.16 -21.11
CA ILE A 665 -14.68 -26.83 -20.91
C ILE A 665 -13.60 -25.73 -21.01
N VAL A 666 -12.51 -25.87 -20.26
CA VAL A 666 -11.37 -24.95 -20.19
C VAL A 666 -10.08 -25.72 -19.92
N ARG A 667 -8.92 -25.13 -20.21
CA ARG A 667 -7.62 -25.82 -20.00
C ARG A 667 -7.25 -26.04 -18.54
N HIS A 668 -7.74 -25.21 -17.61
CA HIS A 668 -7.48 -25.33 -16.17
C HIS A 668 -8.79 -25.27 -15.37
N PRO A 669 -9.65 -26.31 -15.44
CA PRO A 669 -10.96 -26.33 -14.79
C PRO A 669 -10.86 -26.32 -13.26
N ASN A 670 -9.76 -26.85 -12.71
CA ASN A 670 -9.46 -26.78 -11.28
C ASN A 670 -9.25 -25.34 -10.78
N TYR A 671 -8.51 -24.51 -11.51
CA TYR A 671 -8.31 -23.11 -11.15
C TYR A 671 -9.56 -22.25 -11.40
N LEU A 672 -10.36 -22.59 -12.42
CA LEU A 672 -11.68 -21.99 -12.58
C LEU A 672 -12.58 -22.32 -11.38
N GLY A 673 -12.60 -23.58 -10.94
CA GLY A 673 -13.37 -24.02 -9.78
C GLY A 673 -13.00 -23.26 -8.51
N ASP A 674 -11.70 -23.15 -8.23
CA ASP A 674 -11.17 -22.41 -7.08
C ASP A 674 -11.57 -20.92 -7.10
N ALA A 675 -11.52 -20.26 -8.27
CA ALA A 675 -11.96 -18.87 -8.41
C ALA A 675 -13.47 -18.70 -8.18
N LEU A 676 -14.31 -19.66 -8.62
CA LEU A 676 -15.75 -19.64 -8.37
C LEU A 676 -16.07 -19.84 -6.89
N ILE A 677 -15.34 -20.72 -6.20
CA ILE A 677 -15.44 -20.93 -4.75
C ILE A 677 -15.13 -19.63 -4.02
N HIS A 678 -14.00 -18.97 -4.30
CA HIS A 678 -13.66 -17.72 -3.60
C HIS A 678 -14.59 -16.54 -3.95
N ALA A 679 -15.18 -16.53 -5.15
CA ALA A 679 -16.21 -15.56 -5.52
C ALA A 679 -17.54 -15.79 -4.80
N SER A 680 -17.81 -17.02 -4.35
CA SER A 680 -19.06 -17.36 -3.65
C SER A 680 -19.19 -16.72 -2.27
N PHE A 681 -18.11 -16.64 -1.49
CA PHE A 681 -18.19 -16.24 -0.09
C PHE A 681 -18.70 -14.81 0.11
N PRO A 682 -18.20 -13.78 -0.62
CA PRO A 682 -18.76 -12.43 -0.51
C PRO A 682 -20.23 -12.35 -0.94
N LEU A 683 -20.68 -13.19 -1.89
CA LEU A 683 -22.07 -13.21 -2.36
C LEU A 683 -23.02 -13.83 -1.32
N ILE A 684 -22.60 -14.91 -0.67
CA ILE A 684 -23.32 -15.50 0.46
C ILE A 684 -23.44 -14.46 1.60
N LEU A 685 -22.35 -13.76 1.92
CA LEU A 685 -22.35 -12.70 2.93
C LEU A 685 -23.21 -11.49 2.53
N TYR A 686 -23.28 -11.17 1.25
CA TYR A 686 -24.18 -10.13 0.73
C TYR A 686 -25.65 -10.52 0.89
N GLY A 687 -26.00 -11.77 0.57
CA GLY A 687 -27.34 -12.32 0.83
C GLY A 687 -27.70 -12.36 2.32
N ALA A 688 -26.70 -12.37 3.20
CA ALA A 688 -26.85 -12.33 4.65
C ALA A 688 -26.86 -10.92 5.27
N GLY A 689 -26.64 -9.86 4.47
CA GLY A 689 -26.48 -8.50 4.99
C GLY A 689 -25.16 -8.25 5.76
N LEU A 690 -24.19 -9.15 5.64
CA LEU A 690 -22.87 -9.09 6.30
C LEU A 690 -21.75 -8.65 5.35
N PHE A 691 -22.09 -8.22 4.14
CA PHE A 691 -21.10 -7.88 3.11
C PHE A 691 -20.40 -6.55 3.37
N HIS A 692 -19.09 -6.57 3.14
CA HIS A 692 -18.26 -5.37 3.02
C HIS A 692 -17.50 -5.41 1.67
N PRO A 693 -17.40 -4.31 0.89
CA PRO A 693 -16.68 -4.24 -0.38
C PRO A 693 -15.24 -4.69 -0.33
N LEU A 694 -14.54 -4.48 0.79
CA LEU A 694 -13.18 -4.99 0.99
C LEU A 694 -13.10 -6.53 0.87
N MET A 695 -14.20 -7.25 1.13
CA MET A 695 -14.28 -8.70 0.91
C MET A 695 -14.11 -9.09 -0.56
N LEU A 696 -14.35 -8.17 -1.52
CA LEU A 696 -14.08 -8.41 -2.94
C LEU A 696 -12.58 -8.44 -3.27
N LEU A 697 -11.71 -7.96 -2.37
CA LEU A 697 -10.27 -8.11 -2.52
C LEU A 697 -9.86 -9.57 -2.45
N ALA A 698 -10.59 -10.43 -1.72
CA ALA A 698 -10.29 -11.85 -1.62
C ALA A 698 -10.41 -12.61 -2.96
N PRO A 699 -11.56 -12.62 -3.66
CA PRO A 699 -11.65 -13.28 -4.96
C PRO A 699 -10.74 -12.62 -6.00
N LEU A 700 -10.52 -11.30 -5.93
CA LEU A 700 -9.60 -10.60 -6.83
C LEU A 700 -8.15 -11.04 -6.61
N ALA A 701 -7.70 -11.12 -5.35
CA ALA A 701 -6.36 -11.56 -4.99
C ALA A 701 -6.15 -13.03 -5.39
N ASN A 702 -7.12 -13.90 -5.06
CA ASN A 702 -7.08 -15.30 -5.45
C ASN A 702 -6.98 -15.48 -6.97
N TYR A 703 -7.88 -14.84 -7.72
CA TYR A 703 -7.87 -14.87 -9.18
C TYR A 703 -6.57 -14.34 -9.79
N THR A 704 -6.04 -13.22 -9.26
CA THR A 704 -4.80 -12.62 -9.76
C THR A 704 -3.61 -13.54 -9.52
N PHE A 705 -3.54 -14.15 -8.33
CA PHE A 705 -2.47 -15.07 -7.96
C PHE A 705 -2.50 -16.34 -8.82
N LEU A 706 -3.68 -16.94 -8.99
CA LEU A 706 -3.88 -18.12 -9.84
C LEU A 706 -3.61 -17.82 -11.32
N ARG A 707 -4.01 -16.66 -11.83
CA ARG A 707 -3.91 -16.40 -13.28
C ARG A 707 -2.54 -15.87 -13.70
N TYR A 708 -1.93 -14.99 -12.92
CA TYR A 708 -0.79 -14.19 -13.40
C TYR A 708 0.54 -14.45 -12.67
N ILE A 709 0.49 -14.91 -11.42
CA ILE A 709 1.70 -15.07 -10.59
C ILE A 709 2.17 -16.53 -10.63
N GLY A 710 1.46 -17.44 -9.95
CA GLY A 710 1.95 -18.81 -9.73
C GLY A 710 1.12 -19.94 -10.33
N GLY A 711 -0.15 -19.71 -10.67
CA GLY A 711 -1.04 -20.79 -11.14
C GLY A 711 -0.88 -21.13 -12.63
N VAL A 712 -1.73 -20.58 -13.49
CA VAL A 712 -1.83 -20.91 -14.93
C VAL A 712 -0.55 -20.60 -15.68
N LYS A 713 -0.02 -19.38 -15.53
CA LYS A 713 1.11 -18.90 -16.34
C LYS A 713 2.38 -19.70 -16.07
N GLU A 714 2.68 -19.97 -14.81
CA GLU A 714 3.84 -20.76 -14.40
C GLU A 714 3.68 -22.23 -14.80
N ASN A 715 2.49 -22.80 -14.58
CA ASN A 715 2.20 -24.19 -14.96
C ASN A 715 2.32 -24.42 -16.47
N GLU A 716 1.72 -23.57 -17.31
CA GLU A 716 1.82 -23.71 -18.77
C GLU A 716 3.27 -23.53 -19.25
N ARG A 717 4.02 -22.58 -18.68
CA ARG A 717 5.45 -22.38 -19.03
C ARG A 717 6.29 -23.61 -18.67
N GLY A 718 6.07 -24.18 -17.48
CA GLY A 718 6.74 -25.41 -17.05
C GLY A 718 6.32 -26.66 -17.82
N GLN A 719 5.10 -26.68 -18.38
CA GLN A 719 4.64 -27.72 -19.30
C GLN A 719 5.33 -27.61 -20.65
N GLU A 720 5.38 -26.42 -21.25
CA GLU A 720 6.05 -26.18 -22.55
C GLU A 720 7.52 -26.60 -22.50
N GLN A 721 8.25 -26.12 -21.49
CA GLN A 721 9.68 -26.45 -21.33
C GLN A 721 9.94 -27.94 -21.20
N ARG A 722 9.04 -28.70 -20.55
CA ARG A 722 9.21 -30.14 -20.35
C ARG A 722 8.75 -30.95 -21.56
N TYR A 723 7.59 -30.62 -22.13
CA TYR A 723 7.01 -31.39 -23.22
C TYR A 723 7.77 -31.20 -24.53
N ASP A 724 8.27 -30.00 -24.81
CA ASP A 724 9.08 -29.76 -26.02
C ASP A 724 10.37 -30.59 -26.04
N VAL A 725 10.91 -30.95 -24.88
CA VAL A 725 12.16 -31.73 -24.75
C VAL A 725 11.90 -33.23 -24.59
N ARG A 726 10.90 -33.63 -23.80
CA ARG A 726 10.72 -35.03 -23.36
C ARG A 726 9.55 -35.76 -24.01
N ASP A 727 8.52 -35.06 -24.49
CA ASP A 727 7.26 -35.69 -24.92
C ASP A 727 6.58 -34.88 -26.04
N TRP A 728 6.95 -35.21 -27.28
CA TRP A 728 6.48 -34.50 -28.47
C TRP A 728 4.96 -34.61 -28.67
N VAL A 729 4.34 -35.72 -28.23
CA VAL A 729 2.88 -35.93 -28.34
C VAL A 729 2.16 -34.94 -27.43
N LYS A 730 2.60 -34.81 -26.17
CA LYS A 730 2.05 -33.82 -25.24
C LYS A 730 2.32 -32.39 -25.68
N SER A 731 3.47 -32.11 -26.31
CA SER A 731 3.76 -30.77 -26.87
C SER A 731 2.78 -30.42 -28.00
N LYS A 732 2.54 -31.35 -28.93
CA LYS A 732 1.59 -31.16 -30.03
C LYS A 732 0.16 -30.98 -29.52
N ASP A 733 -0.25 -31.81 -28.57
CA ASP A 733 -1.57 -31.68 -27.93
C ASP A 733 -1.71 -30.35 -27.19
N LEU A 734 -0.70 -29.89 -26.45
CA LEU A 734 -0.73 -28.62 -25.74
C LEU A 734 -0.91 -27.45 -26.70
N LYS A 735 -0.14 -27.42 -27.79
CA LYS A 735 -0.22 -26.38 -28.82
C LYS A 735 -1.61 -26.35 -29.47
N ARG A 736 -2.17 -27.51 -29.80
CA ARG A 736 -3.54 -27.62 -30.33
C ARG A 736 -4.58 -27.16 -29.32
N TYR A 737 -4.47 -27.61 -28.08
CA TYR A 737 -5.39 -27.27 -27.00
C TYR A 737 -5.40 -25.77 -26.69
N LYS A 738 -4.24 -25.09 -26.83
CA LYS A 738 -4.14 -23.63 -26.69
C LYS A 738 -4.91 -22.85 -27.74
N LEU A 739 -5.05 -23.41 -28.95
CA LEU A 739 -5.82 -22.81 -30.05
C LEU A 739 -7.32 -23.05 -29.90
N GLU A 740 -7.70 -24.23 -29.39
CA GLU A 740 -9.10 -24.65 -29.33
C GLU A 740 -9.85 -24.14 -28.09
N LYS A 741 -9.17 -24.04 -26.93
CA LYS A 741 -9.80 -23.74 -25.65
C LYS A 741 -9.12 -22.58 -24.95
N ASN A 742 -9.87 -21.80 -24.17
CA ASN A 742 -9.32 -20.76 -23.31
C ASN A 742 -8.62 -21.38 -22.09
N SER A 743 -7.61 -20.70 -21.52
CA SER A 743 -6.95 -21.17 -20.31
C SER A 743 -7.86 -21.20 -19.09
N PHE A 744 -8.74 -20.21 -18.94
CA PHE A 744 -9.40 -19.94 -17.66
C PHE A 744 -10.93 -19.83 -17.76
N TRP A 745 -11.44 -18.98 -18.66
CA TRP A 745 -12.89 -18.72 -18.78
C TRP A 745 -13.48 -19.47 -19.96
N PRO A 746 -14.62 -20.16 -19.81
CA PRO A 746 -15.26 -20.88 -20.90
C PRO A 746 -15.64 -19.91 -22.03
N SER A 747 -15.51 -20.39 -23.27
CA SER A 747 -16.00 -19.64 -24.43
C SER A 747 -17.52 -19.76 -24.55
N VAL A 748 -18.17 -18.84 -25.26
CA VAL A 748 -19.62 -18.93 -25.54
C VAL A 748 -19.96 -20.22 -26.31
N ALA A 749 -19.01 -20.78 -27.06
CA ALA A 749 -19.20 -22.05 -27.77
C ALA A 749 -19.36 -23.25 -26.82
N GLU A 750 -18.91 -23.15 -25.56
CA GLU A 750 -19.06 -24.21 -24.56
C GLU A 750 -20.52 -24.43 -24.12
N MET A 751 -21.46 -23.58 -24.52
CA MET A 751 -22.88 -23.85 -24.31
C MET A 751 -23.37 -25.13 -25.02
N LYS A 752 -22.64 -25.62 -26.03
CA LYS A 752 -22.91 -26.92 -26.68
C LYS A 752 -22.25 -28.10 -25.95
N ASN A 753 -21.43 -27.85 -24.94
CA ASN A 753 -20.69 -28.87 -24.22
C ASN A 753 -21.57 -29.49 -23.11
N GLY A 754 -21.81 -30.81 -23.19
CA GLY A 754 -22.61 -31.53 -22.20
C GLY A 754 -22.04 -31.42 -20.77
N TRP A 755 -20.71 -31.38 -20.62
CA TRP A 755 -20.08 -31.24 -19.31
C TRP A 755 -20.32 -29.87 -18.66
N ALA A 756 -20.46 -28.81 -19.46
CA ALA A 756 -20.81 -27.49 -18.95
C ALA A 756 -22.21 -27.52 -18.30
N TRP A 757 -23.18 -28.17 -18.94
CA TRP A 757 -24.53 -28.33 -18.41
C TRP A 757 -24.59 -29.26 -17.20
N ILE A 758 -23.80 -30.34 -17.17
CA ILE A 758 -23.70 -31.21 -15.98
C ILE A 758 -23.26 -30.38 -14.77
N VAL A 759 -22.18 -29.62 -14.91
CA VAL A 759 -21.64 -28.79 -13.82
C VAL A 759 -22.64 -27.73 -13.36
N VAL A 760 -23.30 -27.04 -14.31
CA VAL A 760 -24.36 -26.06 -14.01
C VAL A 760 -25.54 -26.71 -13.29
N THR A 761 -25.94 -27.91 -13.71
CA THR A 761 -27.05 -28.66 -13.09
C THR A 761 -26.71 -29.06 -11.65
N VAL A 762 -25.47 -29.50 -11.39
CA VAL A 762 -25.03 -29.79 -10.03
C VAL A 762 -24.98 -28.51 -9.17
N GLY A 763 -24.57 -27.39 -9.75
CA GLY A 763 -24.66 -26.08 -9.10
C GLY A 763 -26.09 -25.75 -8.65
N ALA A 764 -27.06 -25.94 -9.54
CA ALA A 764 -28.48 -25.71 -9.25
C ALA A 764 -29.01 -26.70 -8.18
N ALA A 765 -28.64 -27.97 -8.27
CA ALA A 765 -28.97 -28.97 -7.26
C ALA A 765 -28.39 -28.61 -5.88
N GLY A 766 -27.21 -28.01 -5.85
CA GLY A 766 -26.58 -27.47 -4.65
C GLY A 766 -27.40 -26.39 -3.95
N VAL A 767 -27.99 -25.47 -4.74
CA VAL A 767 -28.92 -24.45 -4.22
C VAL A 767 -30.16 -25.09 -3.62
N VAL A 768 -30.77 -26.05 -4.32
CA VAL A 768 -31.96 -26.76 -3.81
C VAL A 768 -31.63 -27.52 -2.52
N GLY A 769 -30.45 -28.15 -2.46
CA GLY A 769 -29.96 -28.83 -1.26
C GLY A 769 -29.75 -27.90 -0.07
N GLU A 770 -29.10 -26.76 -0.27
CA GLU A 770 -28.92 -25.74 0.78
C GLU A 770 -30.26 -25.21 1.29
N LEU A 771 -31.21 -24.92 0.39
CA LEU A 771 -32.56 -24.50 0.76
C LEU A 771 -33.29 -25.57 1.57
N GLY A 772 -33.10 -26.85 1.23
CA GLY A 772 -33.65 -27.97 2.00
C GLY A 772 -33.07 -28.05 3.42
N VAL A 773 -31.75 -27.96 3.55
CA VAL A 773 -31.06 -27.96 4.86
C VAL A 773 -31.49 -26.75 5.70
N ARG A 774 -31.57 -25.56 5.09
CA ARG A 774 -31.97 -24.33 5.77
C ARG A 774 -33.43 -24.34 6.24
N LYS A 775 -34.32 -25.08 5.57
CA LYS A 775 -35.71 -25.26 6.03
C LYS A 775 -35.87 -26.30 7.13
N PHE A 776 -34.92 -27.21 7.24
CA PHE A 776 -34.94 -28.29 8.22
C PHE A 776 -34.35 -27.86 9.57
N LEU A 777 -33.31 -27.02 9.54
CA LEU A 777 -32.72 -26.35 10.70
C LEU A 777 -33.56 -25.15 11.15
#